data_AF-A0A7W0M1M4-F1
#
_entry.id   AF-A0A7W0M1M4-F1
#
_cell.length_a   1.000
_cell.length_b   1.000
_cell.length_c   1.000
_cell.angle_alpha   90.00
_cell.angle_beta   90.00
_cell.angle_gamma   90.00
#
_symmetry.space_group_name_H-M   'P 1'
#
loop_
_entity.id
_entity.type
_entity.pdbx_description
1 polymer ?
#
loop_
_entity_poly.entity_id
_entity_poly.type
_entity_poly.pdbx_seq_one_letter_code
_entity_poly.pdbx_strand_id
1 'polypeptide(L)'
;MGAYAAANAFLDAFALAETQAGRPVQVLNFAAWANTGMAAAPAFRAAAAAKGVPQLSTEQALQALYDATTLNSPQLLVMDAGRQAGRVEDTGDAVPATRTSVPMREQVRTADSPARDVIASLIAAELGQRAHDIDDDTSFLAMGLDSLTAVDLVKKLEHEMGRALPTTLLFEHSSIARLSAHLSRTPSEEQIAEVAAQHDDESSFALTPVQLAFHTTGKLHPDIGSYAYLRQTVVGELDADLLAQSLVFLERRHPMLRMRIRSDGGQPRQVIRPSIETDWPDWFETSDLDGPIEAVEDDLCNRVFRLANEPPIRVLLLREGADRAALLILLHHAAADGASLNVLCEELWQVYTAMSQGRAPELPSLHSHFRDYVDSIGKLRASEAFAADCRYWRERLEVTGQAQPKSLTYDGDLDAEPSGPLAARQFVTGASVTEALQERAAELDVSLFHLVLTAYIRRLACWGGQQQVTVNVARAGREARVQDIARLVGPFADTLPVTVTVHETGDTAALPHEVRVAWLDSERRGSVTTLDLARLLPTIDTAPRTAGTASFSFARFPLESQPGCPVSITATAARTASAATQLGLVCWEFEGALNFSWNYPGNRFSPETIERFTNEYLAELTATAGCAATPATESSVAQRIRAQCRRTPEAVAVEAGDVTLTYAQLDQSAHRLAARLRRHGIKANDRVALLTSPGADTVVGLLGVLHAGAAWVPLDSAHPLQRLAGQVARAGVTAVVCHGSTREVADRLGELGVIDLDAPSTEEPCADGPDPAVRPHDVAYIIFTSGTTGRPKGVPITHSAMTTY
;
A
#
# COMPACT_ATOMS: atom_id res chain seq x y z
N MET A 1 51.59 23.13 2.38
CA MET A 1 50.87 22.30 1.38
C MET A 1 51.38 20.85 1.47
N GLY A 2 50.94 20.07 2.46
CA GLY A 2 51.53 18.73 2.69
C GLY A 2 50.61 17.63 3.22
N ALA A 3 49.42 17.94 3.74
CA ALA A 3 48.44 16.92 4.19
C ALA A 3 47.24 16.76 3.24
N TYR A 4 46.87 17.82 2.53
CA TYR A 4 45.78 17.80 1.54
C TYR A 4 46.10 16.93 0.31
N ALA A 5 47.37 16.90 -0.10
CA ALA A 5 47.82 16.04 -1.18
C ALA A 5 47.84 14.55 -0.79
N ALA A 6 48.05 14.23 0.50
CA ALA A 6 48.03 12.86 1.01
C ALA A 6 46.60 12.32 1.19
N ALA A 7 45.66 13.16 1.62
CA ALA A 7 44.23 12.80 1.70
C ALA A 7 43.63 12.58 0.31
N ASN A 8 43.96 13.43 -0.67
CA ASN A 8 43.53 13.23 -2.05
C ASN A 8 44.19 11.98 -2.66
N ALA A 9 45.48 11.73 -2.42
CA ALA A 9 46.14 10.51 -2.89
C ALA A 9 45.55 9.21 -2.28
N PHE A 10 45.07 9.25 -1.03
CA PHE A 10 44.36 8.13 -0.41
C PHE A 10 42.96 7.93 -1.02
N LEU A 11 42.20 9.01 -1.23
CA LEU A 11 40.88 8.96 -1.85
C LEU A 11 40.96 8.52 -3.32
N ASP A 12 41.99 8.94 -4.05
CA ASP A 12 42.26 8.51 -5.43
C ASP A 12 42.70 7.04 -5.48
N ALA A 13 43.54 6.57 -4.55
CA ALA A 13 43.96 5.17 -4.46
C ALA A 13 42.82 4.23 -4.02
N PHE A 14 41.95 4.69 -3.12
CA PHE A 14 40.75 3.98 -2.66
C PHE A 14 39.69 3.91 -3.77
N ALA A 15 39.45 5.03 -4.48
CA ALA A 15 38.56 5.05 -5.64
C ALA A 15 39.07 4.15 -6.77
N LEU A 16 40.39 4.10 -7.02
CA LEU A 16 40.99 3.21 -8.01
C LEU A 16 40.85 1.73 -7.64
N ALA A 17 41.01 1.38 -6.35
CA ALA A 17 40.82 0.02 -5.84
C ALA A 17 39.34 -0.45 -5.91
N GLU A 18 38.40 0.43 -5.55
CA GLU A 18 36.96 0.14 -5.63
C GLU A 18 36.44 0.08 -7.09
N THR A 19 37.00 0.90 -7.99
CA THR A 19 36.70 0.85 -9.43
C THR A 19 37.25 -0.44 -10.07
N GLN A 20 38.45 -0.89 -9.67
CA GLN A 20 38.99 -2.20 -10.09
C GLN A 20 38.20 -3.39 -9.51
N ALA A 21 37.50 -3.20 -8.38
CA ALA A 21 36.56 -4.16 -7.80
C ALA A 21 35.12 -4.05 -8.33
N GLY A 22 34.88 -3.22 -9.36
CA GLY A 22 33.61 -3.12 -10.08
C GLY A 22 32.52 -2.29 -9.38
N ARG A 23 32.86 -1.46 -8.39
CA ARG A 23 31.88 -0.63 -7.66
C ARG A 23 32.00 0.86 -8.08
N PRO A 24 30.92 1.52 -8.53
CA PRO A 24 31.00 2.91 -9.00
C PRO A 24 31.02 3.89 -7.82
N VAL A 25 32.03 4.77 -7.75
CA VAL A 25 32.08 5.91 -6.81
C VAL A 25 32.59 7.17 -7.52
N GLN A 26 31.91 8.32 -7.31
CA GLN A 26 32.39 9.66 -7.66
C GLN A 26 32.75 10.45 -6.39
N VAL A 27 33.86 11.21 -6.44
CA VAL A 27 34.31 12.10 -5.36
C VAL A 27 34.13 13.57 -5.79
N LEU A 28 33.44 14.38 -4.98
CA LEU A 28 33.31 15.84 -5.18
C LEU A 28 33.97 16.63 -4.03
N ASN A 29 34.71 17.69 -4.39
CA ASN A 29 35.56 18.49 -3.51
C ASN A 29 34.95 19.90 -3.28
N PHE A 30 34.68 20.27 -2.02
CA PHE A 30 33.89 21.47 -1.64
C PHE A 30 34.73 22.66 -1.16
N ALA A 31 35.51 23.28 -2.05
CA ALA A 31 36.38 24.40 -1.68
C ALA A 31 35.83 25.83 -1.94
N ALA A 32 34.55 26.04 -2.26
CA ALA A 32 34.06 27.39 -2.58
C ALA A 32 32.65 27.70 -2.08
N TRP A 33 32.49 27.94 -0.77
CA TRP A 33 31.31 28.62 -0.22
C TRP A 33 31.67 30.08 0.09
N ALA A 34 31.41 30.96 -0.87
CA ALA A 34 31.36 32.41 -0.69
C ALA A 34 29.88 32.87 -0.81
N ASN A 35 29.50 33.94 -0.08
CA ASN A 35 28.17 34.60 -0.02
C ASN A 35 27.24 34.32 1.19
N THR A 36 27.77 34.09 2.39
CA THR A 36 26.99 34.13 3.65
C THR A 36 27.05 35.48 4.40
N GLY A 37 27.21 36.59 3.69
CA GLY A 37 26.85 37.92 4.22
C GLY A 37 27.71 38.52 5.35
N MET A 38 28.88 37.96 5.69
CA MET A 38 29.83 38.59 6.63
C MET A 38 31.20 38.87 5.99
N ALA A 39 31.27 39.75 4.97
CA ALA A 39 32.52 40.41 4.55
C ALA A 39 32.25 41.48 3.50
N ALA A 40 31.61 42.59 3.89
CA ALA A 40 31.61 43.82 3.09
C ALA A 40 32.96 44.55 3.25
N ALA A 41 34.07 43.88 2.96
CA ALA A 41 35.41 44.48 3.01
C ALA A 41 35.98 44.62 1.58
N PRO A 42 36.24 45.85 1.09
CA PRO A 42 36.76 46.11 -0.26
C PRO A 42 38.07 45.38 -0.59
N ALA A 43 38.86 45.02 0.42
CA ALA A 43 40.15 44.35 0.26
C ALA A 43 40.06 42.94 -0.36
N PHE A 44 38.93 42.24 -0.23
CA PHE A 44 38.79 40.87 -0.75
C PHE A 44 38.49 40.83 -2.27
N ARG A 45 37.88 41.89 -2.83
CA ARG A 45 37.63 41.97 -4.28
C ARG A 45 38.91 42.11 -5.10
N ALA A 46 39.93 42.76 -4.55
CA ALA A 46 41.22 42.93 -5.22
C ALA A 46 42.02 41.61 -5.30
N ALA A 47 41.86 40.71 -4.32
CA ALA A 47 42.57 39.42 -4.30
C ALA A 47 41.91 38.36 -5.20
N ALA A 48 40.58 38.38 -5.35
CA ALA A 48 39.86 37.43 -6.21
C ALA A 48 40.07 37.69 -7.72
N ALA A 49 40.27 38.95 -8.12
CA ALA A 49 40.59 39.31 -9.51
C ALA A 49 41.99 38.81 -9.96
N ALA A 50 42.90 38.54 -9.02
CA ALA A 50 44.28 38.16 -9.32
C ALA A 50 44.49 36.65 -9.57
N LYS A 51 43.50 35.78 -9.30
CA LYS A 51 43.67 34.31 -9.37
C LYS A 51 42.82 33.56 -10.39
N GLY A 52 42.08 34.25 -11.26
CA GLY A 52 41.47 33.64 -12.44
C GLY A 52 40.59 32.41 -12.16
N VAL A 53 39.95 32.33 -10.99
CA VAL A 53 39.02 31.24 -10.66
C VAL A 53 37.64 31.64 -11.19
N PRO A 54 36.99 30.85 -12.04
CA PRO A 54 35.67 31.19 -12.55
C PRO A 54 34.65 31.13 -11.40
N GLN A 55 33.83 32.18 -11.29
CA GLN A 55 32.68 32.16 -10.39
C GLN A 55 31.53 31.45 -11.08
N LEU A 56 30.96 30.44 -10.42
CA LEU A 56 29.75 29.76 -10.88
C LEU A 56 28.55 30.72 -10.76
N SER A 57 27.68 30.71 -11.76
CA SER A 57 26.42 31.45 -11.69
C SER A 57 25.46 30.79 -10.68
N THR A 58 24.50 31.56 -10.16
CA THR A 58 23.44 31.06 -9.25
C THR A 58 22.73 29.84 -9.84
N GLU A 59 22.57 29.79 -11.15
CA GLU A 59 21.94 28.70 -11.90
C GLU A 59 22.79 27.43 -11.92
N GLN A 60 24.12 27.54 -12.05
CA GLN A 60 25.04 26.39 -11.96
C GLN A 60 25.21 25.89 -10.53
N ALA A 61 25.11 26.78 -9.54
CA ALA A 61 25.07 26.41 -8.12
C ALA A 61 23.73 25.72 -7.76
N LEU A 62 22.62 26.14 -8.38
CA LEU A 62 21.30 25.50 -8.23
C LEU A 62 21.26 24.12 -8.91
N GLN A 63 21.86 23.96 -10.08
CA GLN A 63 21.96 22.65 -10.74
C GLN A 63 22.80 21.66 -9.91
N ALA A 64 23.92 22.12 -9.32
CA ALA A 64 24.73 21.29 -8.43
C ALA A 64 24.00 20.94 -7.10
N LEU A 65 23.06 21.78 -6.65
CA LEU A 65 22.15 21.49 -5.54
C LEU A 65 21.05 20.51 -5.96
N TYR A 66 20.53 20.63 -7.18
CA TYR A 66 19.53 19.74 -7.76
C TYR A 66 20.11 18.33 -7.96
N ASP A 67 21.35 18.22 -8.43
CA ASP A 67 22.05 16.94 -8.60
C ASP A 67 22.45 16.30 -7.26
N ALA A 68 22.45 17.07 -6.15
CA ALA A 68 22.62 16.57 -4.79
C ALA A 68 21.31 16.11 -4.14
N THR A 69 20.14 16.40 -4.73
CA THR A 69 18.81 16.04 -4.18
C THR A 69 18.34 14.61 -4.52
N THR A 70 19.17 13.77 -5.12
CA THR A 70 18.85 12.35 -5.43
C THR A 70 19.36 11.33 -4.41
N LEU A 71 19.85 11.77 -3.23
CA LEU A 71 20.24 10.90 -2.13
C LEU A 71 19.11 10.77 -1.09
N ASN A 72 18.60 9.55 -0.90
CA ASN A 72 17.54 9.19 0.04
C ASN A 72 18.02 9.19 1.52
N SER A 73 17.14 9.69 2.40
CA SER A 73 17.11 9.67 3.89
C SER A 73 17.72 10.86 4.69
N PRO A 74 17.15 11.20 5.88
CA PRO A 74 16.47 12.49 6.06
C PRO A 74 17.19 13.53 6.93
N GLN A 75 16.69 14.76 6.74
CA GLN A 75 16.75 15.98 7.57
C GLN A 75 17.93 16.95 7.35
N LEU A 76 17.57 18.12 6.81
CA LEU A 76 18.01 19.37 7.42
C LEU A 76 16.88 20.42 7.36
N LEU A 77 16.20 20.56 8.48
CA LEU A 77 15.47 21.76 8.87
C LEU A 77 16.49 22.88 9.10
N VAL A 78 16.25 24.06 8.50
CA VAL A 78 16.84 25.30 8.99
C VAL A 78 15.71 26.26 9.33
N MET A 79 15.40 26.34 10.62
CA MET A 79 14.93 27.59 11.20
C MET A 79 16.15 28.50 11.41
N ASP A 80 16.05 29.75 11.00
CA ASP A 80 15.76 30.84 11.94
C ASP A 80 16.07 32.17 11.25
N ALA A 81 15.17 33.13 11.41
CA ALA A 81 15.51 34.53 11.25
C ALA A 81 14.70 35.36 12.23
N GLY A 82 15.06 35.27 13.51
CA GLY A 82 15.10 36.44 14.36
C GLY A 82 15.90 37.56 13.68
N ARG A 83 15.19 38.51 13.04
CA ARG A 83 15.66 39.89 12.92
C ARG A 83 14.56 40.89 13.27
N GLN A 84 14.94 41.70 14.25
CA GLN A 84 14.33 42.91 14.79
C GLN A 84 13.40 43.68 13.85
N ALA A 85 12.18 43.91 14.36
CA ALA A 85 11.25 44.90 13.89
C ALA A 85 11.82 46.33 14.04
N GLY A 86 11.85 47.06 12.93
CA GLY A 86 11.86 48.52 12.94
C GLY A 86 10.43 49.05 13.05
N ARG A 87 10.22 49.99 13.97
CA ARG A 87 8.99 50.81 14.05
C ARG A 87 8.85 51.66 12.78
N VAL A 88 7.68 51.59 12.12
CA VAL A 88 6.99 52.76 11.53
C VAL A 88 5.48 52.54 11.61
N GLU A 89 4.87 53.43 12.39
CA GLU A 89 3.54 54.07 12.36
C GLU A 89 2.29 53.34 11.85
N ASP A 90 1.36 53.24 12.81
CA ASP A 90 -0.08 53.11 12.70
C ASP A 90 -0.69 54.28 11.92
N THR A 91 -1.30 53.99 10.78
CA THR A 91 -2.43 54.76 10.27
C THR A 91 -3.56 53.79 9.98
N GLY A 92 -4.44 53.65 10.97
CA GLY A 92 -5.72 53.00 10.81
C GLY A 92 -6.52 53.57 9.65
N ASP A 93 -7.17 52.68 8.92
CA ASP A 93 -8.49 52.95 8.38
C ASP A 93 -9.31 51.66 8.42
N ALA A 94 -10.35 51.71 9.23
CA ALA A 94 -11.38 50.69 9.33
C ALA A 94 -12.37 50.85 8.18
N VAL A 95 -12.62 49.77 7.43
CA VAL A 95 -13.76 49.67 6.50
C VAL A 95 -14.38 48.27 6.63
N PRO A 96 -15.72 48.13 6.72
CA PRO A 96 -16.35 47.13 7.56
C PRO A 96 -16.54 45.76 6.90
N ALA A 97 -16.57 44.73 7.76
CA ALA A 97 -17.05 43.40 7.45
C ALA A 97 -18.52 43.46 7.00
N THR A 98 -18.76 43.25 5.71
CA THR A 98 -20.09 42.87 5.22
C THR A 98 -20.24 41.36 5.44
N ARG A 99 -21.01 41.01 6.47
CA ARG A 99 -21.61 39.67 6.60
C ARG A 99 -22.59 39.50 5.45
N THR A 100 -22.17 38.83 4.38
CA THR A 100 -23.10 38.29 3.40
C THR A 100 -23.79 37.10 4.04
N SER A 101 -25.03 37.31 4.48
CA SER A 101 -25.95 36.23 4.81
C SER A 101 -26.05 35.30 3.60
N VAL A 102 -25.65 34.04 3.78
CA VAL A 102 -25.99 32.96 2.86
C VAL A 102 -27.52 32.93 2.74
N PRO A 103 -28.10 33.01 1.53
CA PRO A 103 -29.54 32.85 1.39
C PRO A 103 -29.90 31.42 1.79
N MET A 104 -30.84 31.31 2.73
CA MET A 104 -31.54 30.08 3.07
C MET A 104 -32.05 29.46 1.76
N ARG A 105 -31.46 28.33 1.36
CA ARG A 105 -31.95 27.56 0.20
C ARG A 105 -33.38 27.15 0.53
N GLU A 106 -34.30 27.55 -0.34
CA GLU A 106 -35.67 27.03 -0.38
C GLU A 106 -35.63 25.50 -0.34
N GLN A 107 -36.25 24.93 0.68
CA GLN A 107 -36.62 23.53 0.73
C GLN A 107 -37.54 23.23 -0.46
N VAL A 108 -37.00 22.60 -1.48
CA VAL A 108 -37.82 21.93 -2.49
C VAL A 108 -38.42 20.71 -1.80
N ARG A 109 -39.63 20.84 -1.26
CA ARG A 109 -40.46 19.67 -0.97
C ARG A 109 -40.70 18.96 -2.30
N THR A 110 -39.96 17.88 -2.54
CA THR A 110 -40.23 16.98 -3.66
C THR A 110 -41.59 16.34 -3.44
N ALA A 111 -42.48 16.55 -4.41
CA ALA A 111 -43.81 15.96 -4.45
C ALA A 111 -43.75 14.42 -4.42
N ASP A 112 -44.81 13.81 -3.87
CA ASP A 112 -45.02 12.36 -3.74
C ASP A 112 -44.61 11.58 -5.00
N SER A 113 -43.52 10.82 -4.89
CA SER A 113 -43.11 9.82 -5.89
C SER A 113 -43.35 8.43 -5.29
N PRO A 114 -43.95 7.47 -6.01
CA PRO A 114 -44.13 6.09 -5.53
C PRO A 114 -42.82 5.44 -5.05
N ALA A 115 -41.69 5.81 -5.68
CA ALA A 115 -40.37 5.34 -5.27
C ALA A 115 -39.97 5.86 -3.88
N ARG A 116 -40.34 7.10 -3.54
CA ARG A 116 -40.05 7.70 -2.22
C ARG A 116 -40.73 6.91 -1.09
N ASP A 117 -42.00 6.55 -1.28
CA ASP A 117 -42.77 5.85 -0.25
C ASP A 117 -42.28 4.42 -0.02
N VAL A 118 -41.84 3.72 -1.08
CA VAL A 118 -41.21 2.39 -0.98
C VAL A 118 -39.89 2.48 -0.21
N ILE A 119 -39.02 3.42 -0.57
CA ILE A 119 -37.71 3.61 0.09
C ILE A 119 -37.91 3.97 1.57
N ALA A 120 -38.78 4.93 1.87
CA ALA A 120 -39.05 5.37 3.25
C ALA A 120 -39.65 4.23 4.10
N SER A 121 -40.50 3.38 3.51
CA SER A 121 -41.09 2.23 4.21
C SER A 121 -40.07 1.14 4.53
N LEU A 122 -39.17 0.83 3.60
CA LEU A 122 -38.10 -0.15 3.81
C LEU A 122 -37.12 0.31 4.90
N ILE A 123 -36.76 1.61 4.91
CA ILE A 123 -35.86 2.18 5.91
C ILE A 123 -36.54 2.25 7.28
N ALA A 124 -37.82 2.62 7.32
CA ALA A 124 -38.60 2.68 8.55
C ALA A 124 -38.70 1.33 9.26
N ALA A 125 -38.91 0.26 8.48
CA ALA A 125 -38.96 -1.10 8.99
C ALA A 125 -37.64 -1.52 9.65
N GLU A 126 -36.52 -1.07 9.10
CA GLU A 126 -35.17 -1.41 9.56
C GLU A 126 -34.78 -0.59 10.81
N LEU A 127 -35.15 0.69 10.86
CA LEU A 127 -34.86 1.58 11.99
C LEU A 127 -35.88 1.46 13.13
N GLY A 128 -36.94 0.66 12.98
CA GLY A 128 -38.04 0.57 13.94
C GLY A 128 -38.85 1.87 14.08
N GLN A 129 -38.85 2.70 13.04
CA GLN A 129 -39.51 4.02 13.00
C GLN A 129 -40.74 4.01 12.11
N ARG A 130 -41.50 5.11 12.06
CA ARG A 130 -42.62 5.26 11.12
C ARG A 130 -42.13 6.02 9.88
N ALA A 131 -42.54 5.58 8.68
CA ALA A 131 -42.05 6.13 7.41
C ALA A 131 -42.23 7.65 7.22
N HIS A 132 -43.18 8.27 7.92
CA HIS A 132 -43.40 9.73 7.87
C HIS A 132 -42.49 10.53 8.81
N ASP A 133 -41.80 9.86 9.74
CA ASP A 133 -40.87 10.48 10.70
C ASP A 133 -39.43 10.52 10.13
N ILE A 134 -39.18 9.90 8.97
CA ILE A 134 -37.86 9.88 8.32
C ILE A 134 -37.70 11.14 7.45
N ASP A 135 -36.60 11.86 7.66
CA ASP A 135 -36.24 13.03 6.86
C ASP A 135 -35.65 12.60 5.51
N ASP A 136 -36.27 13.03 4.41
CA ASP A 136 -35.91 12.64 3.05
C ASP A 136 -34.51 13.14 2.63
N ASP A 137 -34.03 14.22 3.25
CA ASP A 137 -32.73 14.83 2.96
C ASP A 137 -31.59 14.30 3.84
N THR A 138 -31.93 13.60 4.93
CA THR A 138 -30.93 13.02 5.84
C THR A 138 -30.20 11.87 5.13
N SER A 139 -28.88 11.79 5.35
CA SER A 139 -28.03 10.77 4.74
C SER A 139 -28.33 9.39 5.35
N PHE A 140 -28.40 8.32 4.54
CA PHE A 140 -28.64 6.96 5.03
C PHE A 140 -27.65 6.54 6.13
N LEU A 141 -26.39 6.96 5.99
CA LEU A 141 -25.34 6.73 6.99
C LEU A 141 -25.62 7.49 8.31
N ALA A 142 -26.11 8.73 8.21
CA ALA A 142 -26.49 9.52 9.39
C ALA A 142 -27.75 8.99 10.08
N MET A 143 -28.56 8.17 9.40
CA MET A 143 -29.70 7.46 9.99
C MET A 143 -29.28 6.19 10.77
N GLY A 144 -28.00 5.84 10.79
CA GLY A 144 -27.51 4.62 11.42
C GLY A 144 -27.67 3.37 10.57
N LEU A 145 -27.95 3.51 9.26
CA LEU A 145 -27.87 2.39 8.32
C LEU A 145 -26.40 2.13 8.02
N ASP A 146 -25.87 1.04 8.56
CA ASP A 146 -24.52 0.59 8.23
C ASP A 146 -24.46 -0.03 6.81
N SER A 147 -23.26 -0.38 6.36
CA SER A 147 -23.05 -0.91 5.01
C SER A 147 -23.69 -2.29 4.77
N LEU A 148 -23.99 -3.07 5.82
CA LEU A 148 -24.63 -4.38 5.72
C LEU A 148 -26.14 -4.21 5.53
N THR A 149 -26.71 -3.32 6.33
CA THR A 149 -28.10 -2.89 6.26
C THR A 149 -28.43 -2.27 4.91
N ALA A 150 -27.51 -1.48 4.33
CA ALA A 150 -27.66 -0.92 3.00
C ALA A 150 -27.75 -1.99 1.89
N VAL A 151 -26.94 -3.05 1.95
CA VAL A 151 -26.98 -4.11 0.92
C VAL A 151 -28.31 -4.89 0.99
N ASP A 152 -28.79 -5.21 2.19
CA ASP A 152 -30.09 -5.84 2.37
C ASP A 152 -31.24 -4.92 1.96
N LEU A 153 -31.10 -3.62 2.19
CA LEU A 153 -32.06 -2.62 1.74
C LEU A 153 -32.09 -2.51 0.21
N VAL A 154 -30.95 -2.60 -0.48
CA VAL A 154 -30.91 -2.70 -1.95
C VAL A 154 -31.61 -3.96 -2.42
N LYS A 155 -31.33 -5.13 -1.85
CA LYS A 155 -31.99 -6.40 -2.23
C LYS A 155 -33.52 -6.34 -2.02
N LYS A 156 -33.97 -5.76 -0.91
CA LYS A 156 -35.41 -5.53 -0.63
C LYS A 156 -36.00 -4.55 -1.64
N LEU A 157 -35.27 -3.49 -1.99
CA LEU A 157 -35.68 -2.50 -2.99
C LEU A 157 -35.72 -3.10 -4.41
N GLU A 158 -34.78 -3.97 -4.77
CA GLU A 158 -34.78 -4.73 -6.03
C GLU A 158 -36.05 -5.59 -6.14
N HIS A 159 -36.41 -6.26 -5.05
CA HIS A 159 -37.61 -7.09 -4.97
C HIS A 159 -38.88 -6.28 -5.14
N GLU A 160 -39.03 -5.17 -4.41
CA GLU A 160 -40.21 -4.30 -4.47
C GLU A 160 -40.33 -3.54 -5.80
N MET A 161 -39.20 -3.22 -6.44
CA MET A 161 -39.19 -2.50 -7.72
C MET A 161 -39.18 -3.41 -8.96
N GLY A 162 -39.08 -4.74 -8.79
CA GLY A 162 -39.06 -5.70 -9.89
C GLY A 162 -37.85 -5.57 -10.83
N ARG A 163 -36.75 -4.94 -10.39
CA ARG A 163 -35.56 -4.70 -11.24
C ARG A 163 -34.26 -4.85 -10.45
N ALA A 164 -33.22 -5.32 -11.11
CA ALA A 164 -31.87 -5.34 -10.55
C ALA A 164 -31.35 -3.91 -10.34
N LEU A 165 -30.71 -3.68 -9.21
CA LEU A 165 -30.17 -2.40 -8.78
C LEU A 165 -28.71 -2.62 -8.33
N PRO A 166 -27.77 -1.73 -8.68
CA PRO A 166 -26.40 -1.84 -8.19
C PRO A 166 -26.36 -1.91 -6.66
N THR A 167 -25.55 -2.80 -6.09
CA THR A 167 -25.34 -2.87 -4.63
C THR A 167 -24.71 -1.59 -4.07
N THR A 168 -24.14 -0.75 -4.94
CA THR A 168 -23.59 0.57 -4.63
C THR A 168 -24.63 1.70 -4.61
N LEU A 169 -25.87 1.42 -5.02
CA LEU A 169 -26.89 2.44 -5.31
C LEU A 169 -27.19 3.38 -4.13
N LEU A 170 -27.29 2.83 -2.91
CA LEU A 170 -27.51 3.64 -1.69
C LEU A 170 -26.30 4.51 -1.33
N PHE A 171 -25.10 4.12 -1.73
CA PHE A 171 -23.88 4.90 -1.52
C PHE A 171 -23.73 6.02 -2.56
N GLU A 172 -24.20 5.79 -3.79
CA GLU A 172 -24.23 6.77 -4.88
C GLU A 172 -25.29 7.84 -4.66
N HIS A 173 -26.40 7.46 -4.03
CA HIS A 173 -27.56 8.32 -3.77
C HIS A 173 -27.90 8.35 -2.29
N SER A 174 -27.13 9.15 -1.53
CA SER A 174 -27.07 9.05 -0.07
C SER A 174 -28.33 9.44 0.73
N SER A 175 -29.45 9.82 0.11
CA SER A 175 -30.69 10.17 0.82
C SER A 175 -31.93 9.72 0.05
N ILE A 176 -33.08 9.61 0.74
CA ILE A 176 -34.35 9.22 0.12
C ILE A 176 -34.69 10.15 -1.05
N ALA A 177 -34.48 11.46 -0.88
CA ALA A 177 -34.72 12.45 -1.92
C ALA A 177 -33.84 12.21 -3.16
N ARG A 178 -32.54 11.95 -2.97
CA ARG A 178 -31.59 11.71 -4.08
C ARG A 178 -31.83 10.39 -4.78
N LEU A 179 -32.11 9.33 -4.00
CA LEU A 179 -32.37 8.00 -4.51
C LEU A 179 -33.70 7.96 -5.26
N SER A 180 -34.76 8.53 -4.69
CA SER A 180 -36.06 8.63 -5.35
C SER A 180 -35.98 9.44 -6.65
N ALA A 181 -35.23 10.54 -6.66
CA ALA A 181 -35.02 11.33 -7.87
C ALA A 181 -34.23 10.57 -8.96
N HIS A 182 -33.27 9.72 -8.59
CA HIS A 182 -32.57 8.83 -9.52
C HIS A 182 -33.51 7.75 -10.07
N LEU A 183 -34.25 7.09 -9.19
CA LEU A 183 -35.14 5.98 -9.55
C LEU A 183 -36.33 6.44 -10.39
N SER A 184 -36.84 7.66 -10.16
CA SER A 184 -37.94 8.30 -10.91
C SER A 184 -37.52 8.76 -12.32
N ARG A 185 -36.21 8.76 -12.64
CA ARG A 185 -35.68 9.10 -13.97
C ARG A 185 -35.49 7.89 -14.89
N THR A 186 -35.91 6.70 -14.46
CA THR A 186 -35.87 5.50 -15.30
C THR A 186 -37.26 5.18 -15.85
N PRO A 187 -37.45 4.94 -17.16
CA PRO A 187 -38.75 4.53 -17.71
C PRO A 187 -39.14 3.10 -17.27
N SER A 188 -40.43 2.80 -17.39
CA SER A 188 -41.10 1.53 -17.06
C SER A 188 -40.62 0.31 -17.88
N GLU A 189 -40.95 -0.88 -17.37
CA GLU A 189 -40.64 -2.23 -17.91
C GLU A 189 -40.97 -2.43 -19.41
N GLU A 190 -41.80 -1.57 -20.01
CA GLU A 190 -42.17 -1.64 -21.43
C GLU A 190 -40.99 -1.36 -22.40
N GLN A 191 -39.85 -0.83 -21.93
CA GLN A 191 -38.66 -0.59 -22.77
C GLN A 191 -37.51 -1.58 -22.55
N ILE A 192 -37.62 -2.52 -21.59
CA ILE A 192 -36.61 -3.56 -21.35
C ILE A 192 -36.82 -4.78 -22.27
N ALA A 193 -38.03 -4.94 -22.81
CA ALA A 193 -38.41 -6.04 -23.70
C ALA A 193 -38.10 -5.75 -25.18
N GLU A 194 -36.85 -5.47 -25.55
CA GLU A 194 -36.45 -5.53 -26.97
C GLU A 194 -34.93 -5.74 -27.21
N VAL A 195 -34.30 -6.68 -26.49
CA VAL A 195 -33.01 -7.27 -26.93
C VAL A 195 -32.94 -8.74 -26.51
N ALA A 196 -33.79 -9.59 -27.09
CA ALA A 196 -33.51 -11.02 -27.16
C ALA A 196 -33.42 -11.38 -28.65
N ALA A 197 -32.25 -11.15 -29.24
CA ALA A 197 -32.01 -11.57 -30.61
C ALA A 197 -31.79 -13.10 -30.62
N GLN A 198 -32.61 -13.81 -31.39
CA GLN A 198 -32.35 -15.20 -31.74
C GLN A 198 -31.09 -15.24 -32.62
N HIS A 199 -30.08 -16.01 -32.21
CA HIS A 199 -28.77 -16.05 -32.87
C HIS A 199 -28.46 -17.45 -33.41
N ASP A 200 -28.03 -17.52 -34.68
CA ASP A 200 -27.75 -18.77 -35.42
C ASP A 200 -26.39 -19.43 -35.10
N ASP A 201 -25.50 -18.78 -34.34
CA ASP A 201 -24.23 -19.37 -33.86
C ASP A 201 -23.85 -18.79 -32.49
N GLU A 202 -24.30 -19.44 -31.40
CA GLU A 202 -24.02 -19.06 -30.01
C GLU A 202 -22.55 -19.19 -29.62
N SER A 203 -21.75 -19.92 -30.41
CA SER A 203 -20.44 -20.40 -29.96
C SER A 203 -19.29 -19.41 -30.17
N SER A 204 -19.42 -18.39 -31.03
CA SER A 204 -18.33 -17.47 -31.39
C SER A 204 -18.79 -16.03 -31.62
N PHE A 205 -18.22 -15.07 -30.88
CA PHE A 205 -18.60 -13.64 -30.95
C PHE A 205 -17.42 -12.69 -30.68
N ALA A 206 -17.62 -11.40 -30.87
CA ALA A 206 -16.57 -10.38 -30.75
C ALA A 206 -16.09 -10.23 -29.30
N LEU A 207 -14.83 -9.83 -29.11
CA LEU A 207 -14.33 -9.45 -27.79
C LEU A 207 -14.86 -8.07 -27.37
N THR A 208 -15.11 -7.89 -26.06
CA THR A 208 -15.28 -6.55 -25.50
C THR A 208 -13.95 -5.77 -25.54
N PRO A 209 -13.97 -4.43 -25.42
CA PRO A 209 -12.73 -3.66 -25.33
C PRO A 209 -11.83 -4.08 -24.15
N VAL A 210 -12.42 -4.45 -23.02
CA VAL A 210 -11.71 -5.00 -21.84
C VAL A 210 -11.01 -6.32 -22.19
N GLN A 211 -11.72 -7.26 -22.83
CA GLN A 211 -11.11 -8.52 -23.29
C GLN A 211 -10.01 -8.29 -24.33
N LEU A 212 -10.21 -7.32 -25.24
CA LEU A 212 -9.20 -6.94 -26.23
C LEU A 212 -7.96 -6.35 -25.56
N ALA A 213 -8.12 -5.58 -24.47
CA ALA A 213 -7.01 -5.06 -23.67
C ALA A 213 -6.18 -6.21 -23.10
N PHE A 214 -6.80 -7.15 -22.39
CA PHE A 214 -6.08 -8.30 -21.81
C PHE A 214 -5.45 -9.20 -22.88
N HIS A 215 -6.12 -9.43 -24.01
CA HIS A 215 -5.55 -10.18 -25.13
C HIS A 215 -4.32 -9.49 -25.73
N THR A 216 -4.39 -8.16 -25.90
CA THR A 216 -3.26 -7.38 -26.43
C THR A 216 -2.09 -7.38 -25.46
N THR A 217 -2.36 -7.14 -24.18
CA THR A 217 -1.36 -7.15 -23.11
C THR A 217 -0.69 -8.51 -22.98
N GLY A 218 -1.45 -9.62 -23.03
CA GLY A 218 -0.88 -10.97 -22.99
C GLY A 218 -0.04 -11.34 -24.23
N LYS A 219 -0.25 -10.68 -25.37
CA LYS A 219 0.64 -10.81 -26.54
C LYS A 219 1.94 -10.01 -26.38
N LEU A 220 1.88 -8.85 -25.74
CA LEU A 220 3.04 -7.99 -25.50
C LEU A 220 3.91 -8.52 -24.35
N HIS A 221 3.29 -9.09 -23.32
CA HIS A 221 3.95 -9.60 -22.12
C HIS A 221 3.50 -11.04 -21.83
N PRO A 222 3.98 -12.01 -22.63
CA PRO A 222 3.48 -13.40 -22.58
C PRO A 222 3.80 -14.14 -21.28
N ASP A 223 4.76 -13.66 -20.50
CA ASP A 223 5.20 -14.27 -19.24
C ASP A 223 4.51 -13.67 -18.01
N ILE A 224 3.55 -12.75 -18.20
CA ILE A 224 2.82 -12.11 -17.09
C ILE A 224 1.35 -12.53 -17.12
N GLY A 225 0.89 -13.14 -16.02
CA GLY A 225 -0.50 -13.51 -15.82
C GLY A 225 -1.42 -12.28 -15.67
N SER A 226 -2.64 -12.37 -16.21
CA SER A 226 -3.72 -11.41 -15.96
C SER A 226 -4.86 -12.10 -15.23
N TYR A 227 -4.95 -11.92 -13.91
CA TYR A 227 -5.80 -12.76 -13.07
C TYR A 227 -6.51 -12.01 -11.93
N ALA A 228 -7.67 -12.55 -11.55
CA ALA A 228 -8.31 -12.36 -10.27
C ALA A 228 -8.14 -13.64 -9.43
N TYR A 229 -7.76 -13.48 -8.17
CA TYR A 229 -7.46 -14.58 -7.25
C TYR A 229 -8.21 -14.41 -5.94
N LEU A 230 -8.78 -15.52 -5.44
CA LEU A 230 -9.38 -15.60 -4.12
C LEU A 230 -8.97 -16.90 -3.44
N ARG A 231 -8.56 -16.81 -2.17
CA ARG A 231 -8.39 -17.96 -1.28
C ARG A 231 -9.52 -18.00 -0.26
N GLN A 232 -10.12 -19.17 -0.13
CA GLN A 232 -11.08 -19.48 0.91
C GLN A 232 -10.48 -20.49 1.90
N THR A 233 -10.57 -20.21 3.19
CA THR A 233 -10.34 -21.22 4.23
C THR A 233 -11.64 -21.97 4.48
N VAL A 234 -11.58 -23.29 4.42
CA VAL A 234 -12.70 -24.20 4.62
C VAL A 234 -12.42 -25.03 5.86
N VAL A 235 -13.37 -25.06 6.81
CA VAL A 235 -13.26 -25.82 8.06
C VAL A 235 -14.47 -26.75 8.20
N GLY A 236 -14.22 -28.03 8.42
CA GLY A 236 -15.24 -29.08 8.56
C GLY A 236 -14.99 -30.29 7.66
N GLU A 237 -15.99 -31.17 7.58
CA GLU A 237 -15.94 -32.37 6.73
C GLU A 237 -16.22 -32.00 5.27
N LEU A 238 -15.16 -31.65 4.55
CA LEU A 238 -15.21 -31.33 3.12
C LEU A 238 -15.11 -32.60 2.27
N ASP A 239 -16.09 -32.80 1.38
CA ASP A 239 -16.09 -33.86 0.37
C ASP A 239 -15.58 -33.29 -0.97
N ALA A 240 -14.41 -33.76 -1.40
CA ALA A 240 -13.76 -33.29 -2.62
C ALA A 240 -14.50 -33.71 -3.90
N ASP A 241 -15.19 -34.87 -3.90
CA ASP A 241 -15.97 -35.35 -5.04
C ASP A 241 -17.23 -34.50 -5.22
N LEU A 242 -17.91 -34.15 -4.11
CA LEU A 242 -19.04 -33.22 -4.15
C LEU A 242 -18.61 -31.80 -4.57
N LEU A 243 -17.42 -31.36 -4.13
CA LEU A 243 -16.87 -30.08 -4.56
C LEU A 243 -16.60 -30.07 -6.07
N ALA A 244 -15.99 -31.14 -6.60
CA ALA A 244 -15.77 -31.31 -8.05
C ALA A 244 -17.07 -31.25 -8.84
N GLN A 245 -18.11 -31.99 -8.41
CA GLN A 245 -19.43 -31.98 -9.05
C GLN A 245 -20.09 -30.59 -9.01
N SER A 246 -19.91 -29.85 -7.91
CA SER A 246 -20.40 -28.48 -7.77
C SER A 246 -19.71 -27.53 -8.76
N LEU A 247 -18.39 -27.68 -8.94
CA LEU A 247 -17.62 -26.92 -9.94
C LEU A 247 -18.06 -27.24 -11.38
N VAL A 248 -18.33 -28.51 -11.71
CA VAL A 248 -18.88 -28.90 -13.02
C VAL A 248 -20.26 -28.28 -13.24
N PHE A 249 -21.11 -28.23 -12.21
CA PHE A 249 -22.41 -27.55 -12.28
C PHE A 249 -22.25 -26.06 -12.63
N LEU A 250 -21.31 -25.36 -11.98
CA LEU A 250 -21.03 -23.95 -12.28
C LEU A 250 -20.46 -23.75 -13.70
N GLU A 251 -19.58 -24.62 -14.18
CA GLU A 251 -19.05 -24.55 -15.56
C GLU A 251 -20.14 -24.71 -16.62
N ARG A 252 -21.14 -25.57 -16.35
CA ARG A 252 -22.31 -25.73 -17.22
C ARG A 252 -23.15 -24.46 -17.24
N ARG A 253 -23.43 -23.90 -16.06
CA ARG A 253 -24.25 -22.70 -15.88
C ARG A 253 -23.60 -21.41 -16.42
N HIS A 254 -22.28 -21.27 -16.30
CA HIS A 254 -21.54 -20.07 -16.66
C HIS A 254 -20.60 -20.32 -17.84
N PRO A 255 -21.03 -20.08 -19.10
CA PRO A 255 -20.25 -20.40 -20.29
C PRO A 255 -18.88 -19.72 -20.37
N MET A 256 -18.70 -18.59 -19.67
CA MET A 256 -17.42 -17.88 -19.62
C MET A 256 -16.29 -18.70 -18.99
N LEU A 257 -16.58 -19.69 -18.15
CA LEU A 257 -15.59 -20.66 -17.65
C LEU A 257 -15.06 -21.62 -18.73
N ARG A 258 -15.74 -21.66 -19.89
CA ARG A 258 -15.36 -22.45 -21.08
C ARG A 258 -14.89 -21.58 -22.24
N MET A 259 -14.71 -20.29 -22.01
CA MET A 259 -14.32 -19.33 -23.04
C MET A 259 -12.86 -19.58 -23.49
N ARG A 260 -12.61 -19.36 -24.77
CA ARG A 260 -11.30 -19.32 -25.41
C ARG A 260 -11.19 -18.06 -26.25
N ILE A 261 -9.98 -17.56 -26.48
CA ILE A 261 -9.72 -16.47 -27.43
C ILE A 261 -8.97 -17.01 -28.64
N ARG A 262 -9.53 -16.86 -29.83
CA ARG A 262 -8.90 -17.26 -31.09
C ARG A 262 -8.54 -16.04 -31.95
N SER A 263 -7.40 -16.13 -32.63
CA SER A 263 -6.87 -15.09 -33.52
C SER A 263 -6.29 -15.80 -34.74
N ASP A 264 -7.14 -16.09 -35.73
CA ASP A 264 -6.83 -16.85 -36.95
C ASP A 264 -6.42 -15.94 -38.12
N GLY A 265 -5.65 -14.88 -37.84
CA GLY A 265 -5.24 -13.86 -38.81
C GLY A 265 -6.25 -12.73 -39.01
N GLY A 266 -7.45 -12.84 -38.42
CA GLY A 266 -8.44 -11.77 -38.31
C GLY A 266 -8.49 -11.09 -36.93
N GLN A 267 -9.53 -10.28 -36.71
CA GLN A 267 -9.83 -9.72 -35.39
C GLN A 267 -10.07 -10.86 -34.37
N PRO A 268 -9.47 -10.79 -33.17
CA PRO A 268 -9.64 -11.85 -32.19
C PRO A 268 -11.11 -11.97 -31.77
N ARG A 269 -11.56 -13.21 -31.58
CA ARG A 269 -12.93 -13.56 -31.19
C ARG A 269 -12.91 -14.48 -29.99
N GLN A 270 -13.92 -14.35 -29.13
CA GLN A 270 -14.17 -15.33 -28.08
C GLN A 270 -14.96 -16.50 -28.65
N VAL A 271 -14.59 -17.71 -28.21
CA VAL A 271 -15.24 -18.96 -28.58
C VAL A 271 -15.58 -19.72 -27.30
N ILE A 272 -16.86 -20.03 -27.12
CA ILE A 272 -17.34 -20.84 -26.00
C ILE A 272 -17.26 -22.31 -26.38
N ARG A 273 -16.43 -23.08 -25.68
CA ARG A 273 -16.33 -24.53 -25.88
C ARG A 273 -17.58 -25.22 -25.34
N PRO A 274 -18.08 -26.30 -25.97
CA PRO A 274 -19.17 -27.09 -25.39
C PRO A 274 -18.75 -27.65 -24.03
N SER A 275 -19.73 -27.87 -23.15
CA SER A 275 -19.47 -28.55 -21.87
C SER A 275 -19.11 -30.00 -22.14
N ILE A 276 -18.15 -30.52 -21.38
CA ILE A 276 -17.75 -31.92 -21.42
C ILE A 276 -18.44 -32.61 -20.23
N GLU A 277 -19.03 -33.77 -20.46
CA GLU A 277 -19.52 -34.61 -19.37
C GLU A 277 -18.32 -35.18 -18.60
N THR A 278 -18.08 -34.63 -17.42
CA THR A 278 -17.09 -35.10 -16.46
C THR A 278 -17.62 -34.88 -15.05
N ASP A 279 -17.24 -35.74 -14.12
CA ASP A 279 -17.46 -35.53 -12.68
C ASP A 279 -16.30 -34.76 -12.05
N TRP A 280 -15.16 -34.67 -12.75
CA TRP A 280 -13.94 -34.02 -12.30
C TRP A 280 -13.35 -33.13 -13.39
N PRO A 281 -13.35 -31.79 -13.22
CA PRO A 281 -12.75 -30.89 -14.20
C PRO A 281 -11.22 -30.99 -14.22
N ASP A 282 -10.60 -31.00 -15.40
CA ASP A 282 -9.13 -31.03 -15.55
C ASP A 282 -8.41 -29.79 -14.95
N TRP A 283 -9.15 -28.73 -14.68
CA TRP A 283 -8.67 -27.49 -14.07
C TRP A 283 -8.89 -27.43 -12.55
N PHE A 284 -9.42 -28.51 -11.96
CA PHE A 284 -9.55 -28.70 -10.51
C PHE A 284 -8.56 -29.75 -10.03
N GLU A 285 -7.67 -29.34 -9.12
CA GLU A 285 -6.63 -30.18 -8.53
C GLU A 285 -6.82 -30.26 -7.00
N THR A 286 -6.44 -31.39 -6.39
CA THR A 286 -6.36 -31.50 -4.93
C THR A 286 -4.98 -32.01 -4.52
N SER A 287 -4.44 -31.44 -3.45
CA SER A 287 -3.17 -31.87 -2.86
C SER A 287 -3.15 -31.58 -1.37
N ASP A 288 -2.19 -32.15 -0.66
CA ASP A 288 -1.93 -31.80 0.74
C ASP A 288 -0.99 -30.59 0.77
N LEU A 289 -1.18 -29.67 1.72
CA LEU A 289 -0.30 -28.52 1.86
C LEU A 289 1.08 -28.97 2.37
N ASP A 290 2.10 -28.79 1.53
CA ASP A 290 3.51 -29.02 1.88
C ASP A 290 4.27 -27.69 1.86
N GLY A 291 4.52 -27.12 3.05
CA GLY A 291 5.21 -25.84 3.21
C GLY A 291 4.27 -24.62 3.34
N PRO A 292 4.81 -23.39 3.17
CA PRO A 292 4.03 -22.16 3.29
C PRO A 292 3.06 -22.01 2.11
N ILE A 293 1.80 -21.72 2.42
CA ILE A 293 0.74 -21.57 1.41
C ILE A 293 1.08 -20.47 0.40
N GLU A 294 1.73 -19.40 0.83
CA GLU A 294 2.12 -18.25 0.02
C GLU A 294 2.99 -18.67 -1.18
N ALA A 295 3.86 -19.67 -1.02
CA ALA A 295 4.68 -20.20 -2.11
C ALA A 295 3.84 -20.91 -3.18
N VAL A 296 2.78 -21.63 -2.76
CA VAL A 296 1.81 -22.25 -3.67
C VAL A 296 0.96 -21.19 -4.36
N GLU A 297 0.54 -20.14 -3.64
CA GLU A 297 -0.18 -19.01 -4.23
C GLU A 297 0.67 -18.30 -5.29
N ASP A 298 1.94 -18.04 -5.01
CA ASP A 298 2.87 -17.39 -5.94
C ASP A 298 3.13 -18.22 -7.19
N ASP A 299 3.35 -19.53 -7.07
CA ASP A 299 3.48 -20.43 -8.23
C ASP A 299 2.19 -20.45 -9.07
N LEU A 300 1.04 -20.63 -8.43
CA LEU A 300 -0.26 -20.68 -9.10
C LEU A 300 -0.58 -19.38 -9.84
N CYS A 301 -0.33 -18.23 -9.22
CA CYS A 301 -0.61 -16.90 -9.78
C CYS A 301 0.35 -16.50 -10.91
N ASN A 302 1.59 -17.01 -10.89
CA ASN A 302 2.58 -16.74 -11.95
C ASN A 302 2.52 -17.75 -13.10
N ARG A 303 1.75 -18.83 -12.98
CA ARG A 303 1.43 -19.74 -14.09
C ARG A 303 0.51 -19.02 -15.09
N VAL A 304 1.00 -18.63 -16.26
CA VAL A 304 0.19 -17.91 -17.27
C VAL A 304 -0.90 -18.79 -17.88
N PHE A 305 -2.04 -18.20 -18.24
CA PHE A 305 -3.11 -18.86 -19.02
C PHE A 305 -2.93 -18.65 -20.53
N ARG A 306 -2.95 -19.75 -21.29
CA ARG A 306 -3.00 -19.80 -22.75
C ARG A 306 -4.43 -19.94 -23.22
N LEU A 307 -5.19 -18.84 -23.18
CA LEU A 307 -6.62 -18.78 -23.52
C LEU A 307 -7.00 -19.29 -24.92
N ALA A 308 -6.04 -19.50 -25.83
CA ALA A 308 -6.31 -20.17 -27.09
C ALA A 308 -6.72 -21.64 -26.90
N ASN A 309 -6.19 -22.30 -25.86
CA ASN A 309 -6.24 -23.74 -25.70
C ASN A 309 -6.79 -24.18 -24.33
N GLU A 310 -6.53 -23.46 -23.24
CA GLU A 310 -6.94 -23.87 -21.88
C GLU A 310 -8.09 -23.02 -21.30
N PRO A 311 -8.87 -23.56 -20.34
CA PRO A 311 -9.89 -22.81 -19.60
C PRO A 311 -9.31 -21.60 -18.85
N PRO A 312 -10.06 -20.51 -18.71
CA PRO A 312 -9.63 -19.32 -17.97
C PRO A 312 -9.76 -19.46 -16.46
N ILE A 313 -9.79 -20.68 -15.92
CA ILE A 313 -9.97 -20.97 -14.50
C ILE A 313 -8.99 -22.07 -14.06
N ARG A 314 -8.49 -21.96 -12.84
CA ARG A 314 -7.80 -23.02 -12.10
C ARG A 314 -8.30 -23.01 -10.65
N VAL A 315 -8.58 -24.18 -10.12
CA VAL A 315 -8.99 -24.36 -8.72
C VAL A 315 -8.07 -25.39 -8.07
N LEU A 316 -7.52 -25.05 -6.91
CA LEU A 316 -6.66 -25.93 -6.15
C LEU A 316 -7.20 -26.07 -4.73
N LEU A 317 -7.53 -27.29 -4.32
CA LEU A 317 -7.86 -27.60 -2.93
C LEU A 317 -6.61 -28.13 -2.21
N LEU A 318 -6.13 -27.37 -1.23
CA LEU A 318 -5.00 -27.72 -0.37
C LEU A 318 -5.52 -28.21 0.98
N ARG A 319 -5.26 -29.47 1.34
CA ARG A 319 -5.64 -30.00 2.65
C ARG A 319 -4.61 -29.60 3.72
N GLU A 320 -5.09 -28.95 4.79
CA GLU A 320 -4.32 -28.44 5.92
C GLU A 320 -4.61 -29.26 7.19
N GLY A 321 -4.49 -30.59 7.10
CA GLY A 321 -4.88 -31.51 8.17
C GLY A 321 -6.20 -32.23 7.90
N ALA A 322 -6.87 -32.69 8.96
CA ALA A 322 -8.04 -33.57 8.83
C ALA A 322 -9.37 -32.83 8.55
N ASP A 323 -9.51 -31.60 9.07
CA ASP A 323 -10.76 -30.84 9.11
C ASP A 323 -10.61 -29.40 8.58
N ARG A 324 -9.50 -29.10 7.92
CA ARG A 324 -9.18 -27.78 7.41
C ARG A 324 -8.55 -27.87 6.02
N ALA A 325 -8.97 -26.99 5.13
CA ALA A 325 -8.42 -26.89 3.78
C ALA A 325 -8.42 -25.43 3.30
N ALA A 326 -7.56 -25.12 2.33
CA ALA A 326 -7.59 -23.89 1.57
C ALA A 326 -8.05 -24.17 0.14
N LEU A 327 -9.11 -23.50 -0.30
CA LEU A 327 -9.59 -23.53 -1.67
C LEU A 327 -9.08 -22.28 -2.41
N LEU A 328 -8.17 -22.47 -3.35
CA LEU A 328 -7.60 -21.41 -4.17
C LEU A 328 -8.36 -21.34 -5.49
N ILE A 329 -8.93 -20.19 -5.82
CA ILE A 329 -9.67 -19.97 -7.07
C ILE A 329 -8.98 -18.87 -7.85
N LEU A 330 -8.42 -19.23 -9.00
CA LEU A 330 -7.73 -18.32 -9.92
C LEU A 330 -8.47 -18.24 -11.25
N LEU A 331 -8.84 -17.03 -11.67
CA LEU A 331 -9.52 -16.76 -12.93
C LEU A 331 -8.72 -15.78 -13.78
N HIS A 332 -8.69 -15.99 -15.09
CA HIS A 332 -8.13 -14.99 -16.01
C HIS A 332 -9.11 -13.82 -16.18
N HIS A 333 -8.61 -12.58 -16.09
CA HIS A 333 -9.43 -11.35 -16.14
C HIS A 333 -10.23 -11.16 -17.43
N ALA A 334 -9.88 -11.84 -18.51
CA ALA A 334 -10.68 -11.84 -19.75
C ALA A 334 -11.98 -12.68 -19.67
N ALA A 335 -12.17 -13.45 -18.60
CA ALA A 335 -13.34 -14.32 -18.41
C ALA A 335 -14.23 -13.88 -17.24
N ALA A 336 -13.64 -13.33 -16.19
CA ALA A 336 -14.33 -12.99 -14.95
C ALA A 336 -13.58 -11.86 -14.23
N ASP A 337 -14.32 -11.12 -13.41
CA ASP A 337 -13.84 -10.07 -12.53
C ASP A 337 -14.11 -10.38 -11.04
N GLY A 338 -13.80 -9.45 -10.14
CA GLY A 338 -14.03 -9.63 -8.69
C GLY A 338 -15.51 -9.85 -8.33
N ALA A 339 -16.44 -9.18 -9.02
CA ALA A 339 -17.87 -9.39 -8.81
C ALA A 339 -18.32 -10.76 -9.32
N SER A 340 -17.74 -11.25 -10.42
CA SER A 340 -17.97 -12.59 -10.94
C SER A 340 -17.44 -13.66 -9.98
N LEU A 341 -16.29 -13.43 -9.34
CA LEU A 341 -15.79 -14.29 -8.27
C LEU A 341 -16.79 -14.38 -7.12
N ASN A 342 -17.41 -13.27 -6.72
CA ASN A 342 -18.44 -13.29 -5.68
C ASN A 342 -19.63 -14.19 -6.07
N VAL A 343 -20.18 -14.01 -7.27
CA VAL A 343 -21.28 -14.85 -7.79
C VAL A 343 -20.88 -16.32 -7.84
N LEU A 344 -19.69 -16.64 -8.36
CA LEU A 344 -19.20 -18.01 -8.45
C LEU A 344 -19.05 -18.66 -7.08
N CYS A 345 -18.57 -17.91 -6.09
CA CYS A 345 -18.36 -18.42 -4.74
C CYS A 345 -19.68 -18.62 -3.98
N GLU A 346 -20.62 -17.67 -4.09
CA GLU A 346 -21.97 -17.81 -3.52
C GLU A 346 -22.67 -19.05 -4.09
N GLU A 347 -22.72 -19.15 -5.43
CA GLU A 347 -23.39 -20.27 -6.10
C GLU A 347 -22.66 -21.61 -5.85
N LEU A 348 -21.32 -21.62 -5.73
CA LEU A 348 -20.54 -22.83 -5.41
C LEU A 348 -21.04 -23.48 -4.11
N TRP A 349 -21.10 -22.70 -3.04
CA TRP A 349 -21.45 -23.22 -1.73
C TRP A 349 -22.95 -23.50 -1.59
N GLN A 350 -23.81 -22.78 -2.31
CA GLN A 350 -25.22 -23.12 -2.42
C GLN A 350 -25.43 -24.48 -3.11
N VAL A 351 -24.73 -24.72 -4.22
CA VAL A 351 -24.76 -25.99 -4.96
C VAL A 351 -24.22 -27.13 -4.11
N TYR A 352 -23.03 -26.95 -3.52
CA TYR A 352 -22.39 -27.93 -2.64
C TYR A 352 -23.29 -28.30 -1.44
N THR A 353 -23.93 -27.30 -0.82
CA THR A 353 -24.86 -27.53 0.30
C THR A 353 -26.09 -28.32 -0.13
N ALA A 354 -26.67 -28.04 -1.30
CA ALA A 354 -27.80 -28.81 -1.81
C ALA A 354 -27.40 -30.27 -2.08
N MET A 355 -26.28 -30.49 -2.77
CA MET A 355 -25.80 -31.82 -3.14
C MET A 355 -25.42 -32.67 -1.91
N SER A 356 -24.74 -32.09 -0.92
CA SER A 356 -24.39 -32.78 0.33
C SER A 356 -25.61 -33.23 1.15
N GLN A 357 -26.76 -32.57 0.95
CA GLN A 357 -28.04 -32.95 1.56
C GLN A 357 -28.88 -33.89 0.67
N GLY A 358 -28.34 -34.36 -0.46
CA GLY A 358 -29.04 -35.20 -1.43
C GLY A 358 -30.16 -34.48 -2.18
N ARG A 359 -30.14 -33.14 -2.23
CA ARG A 359 -31.11 -32.31 -2.95
C ARG A 359 -30.53 -31.85 -4.29
N ALA A 360 -31.39 -31.65 -5.28
CA ALA A 360 -30.99 -31.00 -6.52
C ALA A 360 -30.63 -29.52 -6.24
N PRO A 361 -29.55 -28.98 -6.83
CA PRO A 361 -29.25 -27.56 -6.73
C PRO A 361 -30.33 -26.71 -7.41
N GLU A 362 -30.85 -25.71 -6.70
CA GLU A 362 -31.81 -24.74 -7.21
C GLU A 362 -31.19 -23.36 -7.17
N LEU A 363 -30.87 -22.80 -8.34
CA LEU A 363 -30.40 -21.43 -8.51
C LEU A 363 -31.38 -20.64 -9.37
N PRO A 364 -31.45 -19.30 -9.24
CA PRO A 364 -32.27 -18.47 -10.12
C PRO A 364 -31.95 -18.72 -11.60
N SER A 365 -32.97 -18.77 -12.45
CA SER A 365 -32.78 -18.85 -13.90
C SER A 365 -32.06 -17.61 -14.42
N LEU A 366 -31.18 -17.80 -15.41
CA LEU A 366 -30.55 -16.70 -16.15
C LEU A 366 -31.22 -16.57 -17.51
N HIS A 367 -31.73 -15.39 -17.83
CA HIS A 367 -32.42 -15.06 -19.08
C HIS A 367 -31.51 -14.36 -20.09
N SER A 368 -30.39 -13.80 -19.63
CA SER A 368 -29.35 -13.24 -20.48
C SER A 368 -28.03 -13.98 -20.31
N HIS A 369 -27.16 -13.79 -21.29
CA HIS A 369 -25.81 -14.30 -21.34
C HIS A 369 -24.81 -13.16 -21.52
N PHE A 370 -23.52 -13.45 -21.32
CA PHE A 370 -22.46 -12.45 -21.54
C PHE A 370 -22.47 -11.87 -22.96
N ARG A 371 -22.97 -12.61 -23.96
CA ARG A 371 -23.14 -12.11 -25.34
C ARG A 371 -24.07 -10.90 -25.42
N ASP A 372 -25.16 -10.89 -24.67
CA ASP A 372 -26.11 -9.76 -24.68
C ASP A 372 -25.42 -8.48 -24.18
N TYR A 373 -24.50 -8.64 -23.23
CA TYR A 373 -23.63 -7.55 -22.80
C TYR A 373 -22.68 -7.09 -23.91
N VAL A 374 -22.04 -8.00 -24.65
CA VAL A 374 -21.20 -7.65 -25.81
C VAL A 374 -21.98 -6.81 -26.83
N ASP A 375 -23.22 -7.21 -27.13
CA ASP A 375 -24.08 -6.49 -28.06
C ASP A 375 -24.49 -5.11 -27.52
N SER A 376 -24.76 -5.01 -26.20
CA SER A 376 -25.05 -3.73 -25.53
C SER A 376 -23.88 -2.75 -25.62
N ILE A 377 -22.64 -3.25 -25.48
CA ILE A 377 -21.42 -2.44 -25.63
C ILE A 377 -21.26 -1.97 -27.07
N GLY A 378 -21.54 -2.84 -28.05
CA GLY A 378 -21.55 -2.45 -29.47
C GLY A 378 -22.45 -1.24 -29.74
N LYS A 379 -23.68 -1.26 -29.18
CA LYS A 379 -24.64 -0.15 -29.28
C LYS A 379 -24.16 1.10 -28.56
N LEU A 380 -23.66 0.97 -27.33
CA LEU A 380 -23.14 2.09 -26.54
C LEU A 380 -22.01 2.83 -27.28
N ARG A 381 -21.08 2.08 -27.87
CA ARG A 381 -19.92 2.66 -28.57
C ARG A 381 -20.29 3.39 -29.86
N ALA A 382 -21.46 3.10 -30.44
CA ALA A 382 -22.00 3.82 -31.58
C ALA A 382 -22.79 5.10 -31.19
N SER A 383 -22.93 5.40 -29.89
CA SER A 383 -23.74 6.52 -29.40
C SER A 383 -22.96 7.84 -29.31
N GLU A 384 -23.67 8.97 -29.37
CA GLU A 384 -23.10 10.30 -29.10
C GLU A 384 -22.62 10.44 -27.65
N ALA A 385 -23.22 9.72 -26.70
CA ALA A 385 -22.79 9.74 -25.31
C ALA A 385 -21.34 9.23 -25.15
N PHE A 386 -21.01 8.13 -25.81
CA PHE A 386 -19.64 7.61 -25.85
C PHE A 386 -18.67 8.59 -26.52
N ALA A 387 -19.07 9.18 -27.66
CA ALA A 387 -18.26 10.17 -28.35
C ALA A 387 -17.99 11.43 -27.49
N ALA A 388 -18.98 11.87 -26.70
CA ALA A 388 -18.84 12.98 -25.76
C ALA A 388 -17.86 12.66 -24.63
N ASP A 389 -17.95 11.45 -24.04
CA ASP A 389 -17.02 11.02 -23.00
C ASP A 389 -15.59 10.90 -23.54
N CYS A 390 -15.38 10.41 -24.76
CA CYS A 390 -14.05 10.41 -25.39
C CYS A 390 -13.46 11.82 -25.56
N ARG A 391 -14.29 12.84 -25.86
CA ARG A 391 -13.82 14.24 -25.94
C ARG A 391 -13.44 14.76 -24.56
N TYR A 392 -14.30 14.54 -23.56
CA TYR A 392 -14.04 14.90 -22.16
C TYR A 392 -12.71 14.33 -21.66
N TRP A 393 -12.48 13.03 -21.87
CA TRP A 393 -11.26 12.38 -21.40
C TRP A 393 -10.02 12.87 -22.14
N ARG A 394 -10.10 13.12 -23.45
CA ARG A 394 -8.98 13.72 -24.19
C ARG A 394 -8.56 15.06 -23.59
N GLU A 395 -9.52 15.97 -23.39
CA GLU A 395 -9.26 17.28 -22.79
C GLU A 395 -8.70 17.15 -21.36
N ARG A 396 -9.26 16.25 -20.54
CA ARG A 396 -8.82 16.05 -19.16
C ARG A 396 -7.38 15.48 -19.08
N LEU A 397 -7.04 14.52 -19.92
CA LEU A 397 -5.70 13.91 -19.97
C LEU A 397 -4.65 14.92 -20.49
N GLU A 398 -5.03 15.80 -21.43
CA GLU A 398 -4.18 16.90 -21.90
C GLU A 398 -3.93 17.95 -20.80
N VAL A 399 -4.98 18.40 -20.13
CA VAL A 399 -4.91 19.46 -19.09
C VAL A 399 -4.10 19.02 -17.86
N THR A 400 -4.22 17.76 -17.47
CA THR A 400 -3.51 17.21 -16.30
C THR A 400 -2.03 16.92 -16.58
N GLY A 401 -1.54 17.16 -17.80
CA GLY A 401 -0.14 16.92 -18.15
C GLY A 401 0.26 15.45 -18.03
N GLN A 402 -0.71 14.52 -18.06
CA GLN A 402 -0.51 13.06 -17.97
C GLN A 402 0.17 12.46 -19.21
N ALA A 403 0.81 13.29 -20.05
CA ALA A 403 1.59 12.86 -21.19
C ALA A 403 2.70 11.86 -20.80
N GLN A 404 3.14 11.87 -19.53
CA GLN A 404 3.87 10.77 -18.90
C GLN A 404 3.44 10.64 -17.43
N PRO A 405 2.94 9.48 -16.98
CA PRO A 405 2.66 9.26 -15.57
C PRO A 405 3.98 9.38 -14.79
N LYS A 406 4.08 10.41 -13.92
CA LYS A 406 5.31 10.71 -13.20
C LYS A 406 5.60 9.61 -12.16
N SER A 407 6.89 9.27 -12.04
CA SER A 407 7.31 8.04 -11.39
C SER A 407 7.05 8.03 -9.89
N LEU A 408 6.49 6.92 -9.40
CA LEU A 408 6.67 6.50 -8.00
C LEU A 408 8.15 6.24 -7.74
N THR A 409 8.61 6.26 -6.49
CA THR A 409 9.94 5.73 -6.18
C THR A 409 9.91 4.22 -6.38
N TYR A 410 10.71 3.72 -7.32
CA TYR A 410 10.94 2.30 -7.54
C TYR A 410 12.38 1.96 -7.17
N ASP A 411 12.62 0.69 -6.82
CA ASP A 411 13.98 0.21 -6.53
C ASP A 411 14.71 -0.20 -7.83
N GLY A 412 13.97 -0.51 -8.88
CA GLY A 412 14.46 -0.92 -10.20
C GLY A 412 14.41 0.17 -11.27
N ASP A 413 14.70 -0.22 -12.51
CA ASP A 413 14.62 0.65 -13.68
C ASP A 413 13.16 1.03 -14.00
N LEU A 414 12.90 2.33 -14.09
CA LEU A 414 11.58 2.92 -14.35
C LEU A 414 11.08 2.64 -15.76
N ASP A 415 12.01 2.57 -16.70
CA ASP A 415 11.74 2.41 -18.13
C ASP A 415 11.75 0.93 -18.55
N ALA A 416 12.07 0.02 -17.61
CA ALA A 416 12.06 -1.41 -17.87
C ALA A 416 10.65 -1.89 -18.23
N GLU A 417 10.58 -2.69 -19.29
CA GLU A 417 9.36 -3.35 -19.69
C GLU A 417 8.78 -4.17 -18.52
N PRO A 418 7.44 -4.25 -18.40
CA PRO A 418 6.81 -5.17 -17.46
C PRO A 418 7.38 -6.59 -17.61
N SER A 419 7.80 -7.17 -16.50
CA SER A 419 8.31 -8.54 -16.45
C SER A 419 7.84 -9.25 -15.18
N GLY A 420 7.64 -10.56 -15.27
CA GLY A 420 7.36 -11.41 -14.11
C GLY A 420 8.62 -11.74 -13.29
N PRO A 421 8.46 -12.38 -12.12
CA PRO A 421 7.18 -12.72 -11.51
C PRO A 421 6.46 -11.51 -10.92
N LEU A 422 5.14 -11.60 -10.86
CA LEU A 422 4.33 -10.70 -10.06
C LEU A 422 4.36 -11.18 -8.61
N ALA A 423 4.74 -10.28 -7.71
CA ALA A 423 4.75 -10.50 -6.28
C ALA A 423 3.51 -9.88 -5.64
N ALA A 424 3.14 -10.38 -4.47
CA ALA A 424 2.16 -9.74 -3.62
C ALA A 424 2.58 -9.74 -2.17
N ARG A 425 2.07 -8.78 -1.41
CA ARG A 425 2.20 -8.75 0.06
C ARG A 425 0.86 -8.39 0.66
N GLN A 426 0.34 -9.29 1.49
CA GLN A 426 -0.92 -9.08 2.20
C GLN A 426 -0.67 -8.48 3.59
N PHE A 427 -1.63 -7.69 4.05
CA PHE A 427 -1.64 -7.09 5.38
C PHE A 427 -3.07 -6.75 5.79
N VAL A 428 -3.31 -6.54 7.08
CA VAL A 428 -4.64 -6.32 7.65
C VAL A 428 -4.59 -5.13 8.61
N THR A 429 -5.67 -4.36 8.67
CA THR A 429 -5.87 -3.35 9.73
C THR A 429 -6.37 -4.03 11.01
N GLY A 430 -6.10 -3.44 12.17
CA GLY A 430 -6.81 -3.86 13.38
C GLY A 430 -8.32 -3.60 13.24
N ALA A 431 -9.17 -4.48 13.79
CA ALA A 431 -10.63 -4.32 13.76
C ALA A 431 -11.07 -2.94 14.31
N SER A 432 -10.43 -2.47 15.39
CA SER A 432 -10.70 -1.15 15.98
C SER A 432 -10.37 0.02 15.04
N VAL A 433 -9.35 -0.12 14.19
CA VAL A 433 -9.01 0.92 13.19
C VAL A 433 -10.06 0.93 12.08
N THR A 434 -10.55 -0.25 11.68
CA THR A 434 -11.61 -0.37 10.67
C THR A 434 -12.91 0.26 11.15
N GLU A 435 -13.33 -0.05 12.38
CA GLU A 435 -14.50 0.55 13.02
C GLU A 435 -14.36 2.08 13.09
N ALA A 436 -13.22 2.58 13.57
CA ALA A 436 -12.97 4.02 13.63
C ALA A 436 -12.92 4.68 12.24
N LEU A 437 -12.42 3.99 11.20
CA LEU A 437 -12.50 4.49 9.82
C LEU A 437 -13.94 4.56 9.31
N GLN A 438 -14.81 3.60 9.70
CA GLN A 438 -16.22 3.62 9.35
C GLN A 438 -16.95 4.79 10.04
N GLU A 439 -16.72 4.98 11.35
CA GLU A 439 -17.24 6.12 12.11
C GLU A 439 -16.77 7.45 11.49
N ARG A 440 -15.47 7.55 11.19
CA ARG A 440 -14.90 8.76 10.61
C ARG A 440 -15.42 9.06 9.20
N ALA A 441 -15.65 8.03 8.40
CA ALA A 441 -16.26 8.18 7.08
C ALA A 441 -17.69 8.74 7.21
N ALA A 442 -18.46 8.22 8.18
CA ALA A 442 -19.81 8.72 8.47
C ALA A 442 -19.80 10.18 8.96
N GLU A 443 -18.89 10.56 9.86
CA GLU A 443 -18.73 11.95 10.33
C GLU A 443 -18.45 12.94 9.19
N LEU A 444 -17.72 12.50 8.16
CA LEU A 444 -17.28 13.31 7.02
C LEU A 444 -18.27 13.26 5.83
N ASP A 445 -19.40 12.55 5.93
CA ASP A 445 -20.33 12.27 4.83
C ASP A 445 -19.63 11.73 3.57
N VAL A 446 -18.72 10.78 3.76
CA VAL A 446 -18.07 10.02 2.69
C VAL A 446 -18.18 8.52 2.97
N SER A 447 -17.99 7.69 1.94
CA SER A 447 -17.94 6.24 2.17
C SER A 447 -16.56 5.81 2.65
N LEU A 448 -16.49 4.65 3.31
CA LEU A 448 -15.22 4.02 3.72
C LEU A 448 -14.26 3.87 2.54
N PHE A 449 -14.78 3.51 1.36
CA PHE A 449 -14.02 3.46 0.10
C PHE A 449 -13.29 4.78 -0.20
N HIS A 450 -14.00 5.92 -0.11
CA HIS A 450 -13.39 7.22 -0.40
C HIS A 450 -12.32 7.55 0.63
N LEU A 451 -12.57 7.27 1.92
CA LEU A 451 -11.62 7.57 2.99
C LEU A 451 -10.34 6.74 2.88
N VAL A 452 -10.46 5.44 2.59
CA VAL A 452 -9.33 4.52 2.37
C VAL A 452 -8.54 4.90 1.10
N LEU A 453 -9.24 5.29 0.03
CA LEU A 453 -8.62 5.82 -1.19
C LEU A 453 -7.90 7.15 -0.93
N THR A 454 -8.45 8.04 -0.10
CA THR A 454 -7.80 9.29 0.30
C THR A 454 -6.48 9.03 1.02
N ALA A 455 -6.45 8.08 1.98
CA ALA A 455 -5.21 7.69 2.64
C ALA A 455 -4.17 7.20 1.62
N TYR A 456 -4.60 6.43 0.61
CA TYR A 456 -3.69 5.90 -0.41
C TYR A 456 -3.15 7.03 -1.31
N ILE A 457 -4.03 7.93 -1.76
CA ILE A 457 -3.65 9.12 -2.55
C ILE A 457 -2.64 9.99 -1.81
N ARG A 458 -2.81 10.21 -0.50
CA ARG A 458 -1.85 10.97 0.33
C ARG A 458 -0.48 10.30 0.39
N ARG A 459 -0.45 8.97 0.54
CA ARG A 459 0.82 8.21 0.53
C ARG A 459 1.49 8.24 -0.83
N LEU A 460 0.74 8.05 -1.92
CA LEU A 460 1.26 8.18 -3.28
C LEU A 460 1.82 9.58 -3.54
N ALA A 461 1.18 10.64 -3.05
CA ALA A 461 1.68 12.01 -3.15
C ALA A 461 3.04 12.16 -2.46
N CYS A 462 3.17 11.63 -1.25
CA CYS A 462 4.42 11.69 -0.50
C CYS A 462 5.52 10.81 -1.09
N TRP A 463 5.22 9.59 -1.53
CA TRP A 463 6.20 8.71 -2.17
C TRP A 463 6.66 9.25 -3.52
N GLY A 464 5.75 9.82 -4.33
CA GLY A 464 6.10 10.42 -5.61
C GLY A 464 6.68 11.84 -5.51
N GLY A 465 6.63 12.48 -4.32
CA GLY A 465 7.01 13.88 -4.14
C GLY A 465 6.19 14.86 -4.99
N GLN A 466 4.95 14.50 -5.36
CA GLN A 466 4.06 15.31 -6.20
C GLN A 466 2.76 15.61 -5.45
N GLN A 467 2.24 16.82 -5.63
CA GLN A 467 0.93 17.18 -5.09
C GLN A 467 -0.23 16.61 -5.92
N GLN A 468 -0.11 16.58 -7.24
CA GLN A 468 -1.15 16.00 -8.10
C GLN A 468 -0.90 14.50 -8.31
N VAL A 469 -1.86 13.67 -7.91
CA VAL A 469 -1.78 12.21 -7.99
C VAL A 469 -2.92 11.70 -8.87
N THR A 470 -2.62 10.70 -9.71
CA THR A 470 -3.61 9.97 -10.48
C THR A 470 -3.56 8.49 -10.13
N VAL A 471 -4.70 7.94 -9.74
CA VAL A 471 -4.87 6.52 -9.41
C VAL A 471 -5.89 5.92 -10.37
N ASN A 472 -5.58 4.77 -10.96
CA ASN A 472 -6.57 4.01 -11.73
C ASN A 472 -7.45 3.25 -10.74
N VAL A 473 -8.72 3.64 -10.62
CA VAL A 473 -9.64 3.07 -9.63
C VAL A 473 -10.59 2.10 -10.33
N ALA A 474 -10.70 0.88 -9.79
CA ALA A 474 -11.54 -0.16 -10.35
C ALA A 474 -13.03 0.10 -10.09
N ARG A 475 -13.87 -0.19 -11.09
CA ARG A 475 -15.34 -0.18 -11.02
C ARG A 475 -15.89 -1.54 -11.42
N ALA A 476 -17.11 -1.86 -10.98
CA ALA A 476 -17.73 -3.15 -11.26
C ALA A 476 -18.22 -3.29 -12.70
N GLY A 477 -18.66 -2.19 -13.35
CA GLY A 477 -19.07 -2.18 -14.76
C GLY A 477 -20.39 -2.90 -15.04
N ARG A 478 -21.25 -3.05 -14.01
CA ARG A 478 -22.53 -3.79 -14.08
C ARG A 478 -23.75 -2.88 -14.23
N GLU A 479 -23.54 -1.66 -14.70
CA GLU A 479 -24.59 -0.64 -14.86
C GLU A 479 -25.24 -0.70 -16.25
N ALA A 480 -24.74 -1.59 -17.13
CA ALA A 480 -25.34 -1.81 -18.44
C ALA A 480 -26.75 -2.40 -18.30
N ARG A 481 -27.65 -1.99 -19.21
CA ARG A 481 -29.04 -2.44 -19.24
C ARG A 481 -29.15 -3.84 -19.86
N VAL A 482 -28.68 -4.84 -19.13
CA VAL A 482 -28.78 -6.26 -19.48
C VAL A 482 -29.50 -6.96 -18.33
N GLN A 483 -30.49 -7.79 -18.64
CA GLN A 483 -31.22 -8.54 -17.63
C GLN A 483 -30.26 -9.49 -16.89
N ASP A 484 -30.47 -9.71 -15.60
CA ASP A 484 -29.65 -10.57 -14.75
C ASP A 484 -28.15 -10.20 -14.67
N ILE A 485 -27.74 -9.01 -15.12
CA ILE A 485 -26.32 -8.61 -15.19
C ILE A 485 -25.58 -8.77 -13.86
N ALA A 486 -26.26 -8.62 -12.71
CA ALA A 486 -25.69 -8.84 -11.39
C ALA A 486 -25.24 -10.29 -11.13
N ARG A 487 -25.85 -11.28 -11.80
CA ARG A 487 -25.54 -12.72 -11.67
C ARG A 487 -24.76 -13.31 -12.85
N LEU A 488 -24.47 -12.51 -13.88
CA LEU A 488 -23.65 -12.98 -15.00
C LEU A 488 -22.17 -13.05 -14.61
N VAL A 489 -21.48 -14.07 -15.10
CA VAL A 489 -20.02 -14.19 -15.04
C VAL A 489 -19.42 -13.63 -16.32
N GLY A 490 -18.49 -12.70 -16.18
CA GLY A 490 -17.87 -11.99 -17.30
C GLY A 490 -16.88 -10.91 -16.85
N PRO A 491 -16.04 -10.39 -17.75
CA PRO A 491 -15.14 -9.27 -17.48
C PRO A 491 -15.88 -7.93 -17.63
N PHE A 492 -16.70 -7.58 -16.63
CA PHE A 492 -17.43 -6.30 -16.61
C PHE A 492 -16.59 -5.17 -16.02
N ALA A 493 -15.74 -5.51 -15.05
CA ALA A 493 -14.91 -4.55 -14.36
C ALA A 493 -13.88 -3.88 -15.29
N ASP A 494 -13.66 -2.60 -15.04
CA ASP A 494 -12.65 -1.79 -15.72
C ASP A 494 -12.07 -0.75 -14.73
N THR A 495 -11.13 0.08 -15.16
CA THR A 495 -10.53 1.13 -14.33
C THR A 495 -10.71 2.52 -14.94
N LEU A 496 -10.97 3.51 -14.09
CA LEU A 496 -11.03 4.93 -14.45
C LEU A 496 -10.00 5.75 -13.66
N PRO A 497 -9.33 6.73 -14.29
CA PRO A 497 -8.34 7.54 -13.61
C PRO A 497 -9.00 8.60 -12.73
N VAL A 498 -8.69 8.56 -11.44
CA VAL A 498 -9.07 9.56 -10.45
C VAL A 498 -7.85 10.44 -10.19
N THR A 499 -7.94 11.71 -10.57
CA THR A 499 -6.87 12.71 -10.38
C THR A 499 -7.29 13.72 -9.32
N VAL A 500 -6.46 13.86 -8.28
CA VAL A 500 -6.68 14.75 -7.13
C VAL A 500 -5.37 15.47 -6.80
N THR A 501 -5.48 16.71 -6.33
CA THR A 501 -4.34 17.50 -5.85
C THR A 501 -4.33 17.50 -4.32
N VAL A 502 -3.23 17.03 -3.74
CA VAL A 502 -2.98 16.98 -2.29
C VAL A 502 -2.24 18.23 -1.86
N HIS A 503 -2.83 19.00 -0.94
CA HIS A 503 -2.25 20.21 -0.39
C HIS A 503 -1.65 19.95 1.00
N GLU A 504 -0.38 20.33 1.22
CA GLU A 504 0.35 20.07 2.49
C GLU A 504 -0.20 20.84 3.71
N THR A 505 -0.89 21.95 3.48
CA THR A 505 -1.47 22.82 4.54
C THR A 505 -3.00 22.92 4.48
N GLY A 506 -3.65 22.04 3.70
CA GLY A 506 -5.09 22.04 3.53
C GLY A 506 -5.85 21.50 4.76
N ASP A 507 -7.14 21.83 4.83
CA ASP A 507 -8.05 21.19 5.78
C ASP A 507 -8.10 19.68 5.48
N THR A 508 -7.56 18.88 6.39
CA THR A 508 -7.52 17.41 6.28
C THR A 508 -8.91 16.79 6.12
N ALA A 509 -9.99 17.50 6.52
CA ALA A 509 -11.36 17.04 6.34
C ALA A 509 -11.92 17.27 4.93
N ALA A 510 -11.32 18.16 4.11
CA ALA A 510 -11.82 18.47 2.77
C ALA A 510 -11.43 17.43 1.72
N LEU A 511 -10.24 16.83 1.84
CA LEU A 511 -9.69 15.93 0.82
C LEU A 511 -10.56 14.66 0.58
N PRO A 512 -11.16 14.00 1.58
CA PRO A 512 -12.10 12.91 1.33
C PRO A 512 -13.30 13.31 0.46
N HIS A 513 -13.80 14.53 0.62
CA HIS A 513 -14.87 15.05 -0.22
C HIS A 513 -14.39 15.33 -1.65
N GLU A 514 -13.19 15.87 -1.82
CA GLU A 514 -12.58 16.08 -3.14
C GLU A 514 -12.36 14.76 -3.89
N VAL A 515 -11.89 13.72 -3.18
CA VAL A 515 -11.76 12.36 -3.73
C VAL A 515 -13.13 11.82 -4.16
N ARG A 516 -14.16 11.98 -3.33
CA ARG A 516 -15.55 11.60 -3.67
C ARG A 516 -16.05 12.32 -4.93
N VAL A 517 -15.84 13.63 -5.03
CA VAL A 517 -16.25 14.41 -6.20
C VAL A 517 -15.50 13.93 -7.46
N ALA A 518 -14.19 13.75 -7.37
CA ALA A 518 -13.36 13.30 -8.49
C ALA A 518 -13.72 11.88 -8.97
N TRP A 519 -14.04 10.98 -8.04
CA TRP A 519 -14.55 9.64 -8.36
C TRP A 519 -15.90 9.71 -9.08
N LEU A 520 -16.87 10.45 -8.53
CA LEU A 520 -18.20 10.58 -9.13
C LEU A 520 -18.17 11.27 -10.51
N ASP A 521 -17.28 12.23 -10.71
CA ASP A 521 -17.06 12.84 -12.03
C ASP A 521 -16.51 11.84 -13.04
N SER A 522 -15.59 10.97 -12.61
CA SER A 522 -15.02 9.92 -13.45
C SER A 522 -16.09 8.88 -13.82
N GLU A 523 -16.85 8.39 -12.85
CA GLU A 523 -17.96 7.44 -13.08
C GLU A 523 -19.03 7.99 -14.01
N ARG A 524 -19.41 9.27 -13.87
CA ARG A 524 -20.35 9.95 -14.80
C ARG A 524 -19.89 9.95 -16.26
N ARG A 525 -18.59 9.77 -16.49
CA ARG A 525 -17.93 9.71 -17.81
C ARG A 525 -17.36 8.32 -18.09
N GLY A 526 -17.88 7.30 -17.42
CA GLY A 526 -17.38 5.92 -17.41
C GLY A 526 -17.80 5.05 -18.60
N SER A 527 -18.32 5.63 -19.70
CA SER A 527 -18.62 4.84 -20.91
C SER A 527 -17.37 4.39 -21.68
N VAL A 528 -16.21 5.01 -21.38
CA VAL A 528 -14.91 4.64 -21.92
C VAL A 528 -14.27 3.50 -21.14
N THR A 529 -13.41 2.75 -21.82
CA THR A 529 -12.64 1.66 -21.21
C THR A 529 -11.18 2.04 -20.98
N THR A 530 -10.43 1.25 -20.19
CA THR A 530 -8.97 1.43 -20.05
C THR A 530 -8.27 1.42 -21.42
N LEU A 531 -8.73 0.59 -22.36
CA LEU A 531 -8.19 0.56 -23.72
C LEU A 531 -8.47 1.86 -24.50
N ASP A 532 -9.63 2.47 -24.30
CA ASP A 532 -9.96 3.75 -24.94
C ASP A 532 -9.08 4.87 -24.37
N LEU A 533 -8.93 4.93 -23.05
CA LEU A 533 -8.04 5.87 -22.37
C LEU A 533 -6.59 5.71 -22.83
N ALA A 534 -6.10 4.47 -22.90
CA ALA A 534 -4.76 4.15 -23.42
C ALA A 534 -4.52 4.67 -24.85
N ARG A 535 -5.55 4.68 -25.70
CA ARG A 535 -5.48 5.21 -27.07
C ARG A 535 -5.49 6.74 -27.12
N LEU A 536 -5.99 7.41 -26.09
CA LEU A 536 -5.97 8.86 -25.96
C LEU A 536 -4.62 9.38 -25.43
N LEU A 537 -3.84 8.52 -24.76
CA LEU A 537 -2.50 8.84 -24.28
C LEU A 537 -1.47 8.82 -25.41
N PRO A 538 -0.41 9.65 -25.32
CA PRO A 538 0.65 9.69 -26.32
C PRO A 538 1.35 8.33 -26.47
N THR A 539 1.87 8.06 -27.66
CA THR A 539 2.65 6.85 -27.93
C THR A 539 4.03 6.97 -27.31
N ILE A 540 4.32 6.10 -26.34
CA ILE A 540 5.65 5.86 -25.76
C ILE A 540 5.98 4.38 -26.05
N ASP A 541 7.17 4.09 -26.54
CA ASP A 541 7.48 2.82 -27.22
C ASP A 541 7.63 1.59 -26.30
N THR A 542 7.71 1.74 -24.96
CA THR A 542 8.19 0.65 -24.07
C THR A 542 7.32 0.30 -22.84
N ALA A 543 6.20 0.99 -22.57
CA ALA A 543 5.36 0.72 -21.39
C ALA A 543 3.86 0.60 -21.72
N PRO A 544 3.08 -0.20 -20.95
CA PRO A 544 1.62 -0.19 -21.00
C PRO A 544 1.12 1.24 -20.78
N ARG A 545 0.29 1.73 -21.70
CA ARG A 545 -0.26 3.09 -21.64
C ARG A 545 -1.34 3.15 -20.57
N THR A 546 -0.98 3.59 -19.37
CA THR A 546 -1.90 3.79 -18.25
C THR A 546 -1.92 5.26 -17.84
N ALA A 547 -3.07 5.73 -17.37
CA ALA A 547 -3.22 7.13 -16.93
C ALA A 547 -2.54 7.38 -15.57
N GLY A 548 -2.61 6.39 -14.66
CA GLY A 548 -1.82 6.36 -13.42
C GLY A 548 -0.81 5.21 -13.37
N THR A 549 0.24 5.37 -12.56
CA THR A 549 1.21 4.30 -12.19
C THR A 549 0.69 3.42 -11.05
N ALA A 550 -0.29 3.89 -10.28
CA ALA A 550 -0.92 3.14 -9.20
C ALA A 550 -2.36 2.77 -9.55
N SER A 551 -2.82 1.63 -9.03
CA SER A 551 -4.23 1.23 -9.12
C SER A 551 -4.82 0.88 -7.77
N PHE A 552 -6.10 1.17 -7.58
CA PHE A 552 -6.84 0.86 -6.36
C PHE A 552 -8.11 0.08 -6.68
N SER A 553 -8.35 -1.00 -5.94
CA SER A 553 -9.56 -1.81 -6.02
C SER A 553 -10.12 -2.01 -4.62
N PHE A 554 -11.43 -1.82 -4.47
CA PHE A 554 -12.15 -2.14 -3.24
C PHE A 554 -13.14 -3.24 -3.57
N ALA A 555 -12.80 -4.46 -3.18
CA ALA A 555 -13.58 -5.66 -3.44
C ALA A 555 -14.39 -6.05 -2.18
N ARG A 556 -15.45 -6.82 -2.40
CA ARG A 556 -16.21 -7.47 -1.34
C ARG A 556 -16.42 -8.92 -1.75
N PHE A 557 -16.16 -9.83 -0.82
CA PHE A 557 -16.37 -11.27 -0.99
C PHE A 557 -17.29 -11.77 0.13
N PRO A 558 -18.55 -11.31 0.18
CA PRO A 558 -19.51 -11.76 1.19
C PRO A 558 -19.73 -13.27 1.03
N LEU A 559 -19.14 -14.04 1.94
CA LEU A 559 -19.39 -15.47 2.07
C LEU A 559 -20.24 -15.66 3.32
N GLU A 560 -21.53 -15.90 3.10
CA GLU A 560 -22.43 -16.30 4.18
C GLU A 560 -22.48 -17.82 4.25
N SER A 561 -22.37 -18.36 5.46
CA SER A 561 -22.53 -19.80 5.69
C SER A 561 -23.96 -20.21 5.32
N GLN A 562 -24.09 -21.10 4.34
CA GLN A 562 -25.38 -21.62 3.94
C GLN A 562 -25.96 -22.51 5.06
N PRO A 563 -27.25 -22.35 5.42
CA PRO A 563 -27.88 -23.19 6.43
C PRO A 563 -27.76 -24.69 6.10
N GLY A 564 -27.16 -25.46 7.00
CA GLY A 564 -26.93 -26.89 6.81
C GLY A 564 -25.77 -27.25 5.87
N CYS A 565 -24.90 -26.29 5.52
CA CYS A 565 -23.61 -26.59 4.91
C CYS A 565 -22.73 -27.36 5.90
N PRO A 566 -22.09 -28.48 5.49
CA PRO A 566 -21.26 -29.29 6.40
C PRO A 566 -19.90 -28.64 6.72
N VAL A 567 -19.57 -27.53 6.05
CA VAL A 567 -18.32 -26.79 6.25
C VAL A 567 -18.58 -25.30 6.46
N SER A 568 -17.71 -24.66 7.23
CA SER A 568 -17.61 -23.20 7.35
C SER A 568 -16.59 -22.68 6.35
N ILE A 569 -16.90 -21.55 5.70
CA ILE A 569 -16.07 -20.97 4.63
C ILE A 569 -15.78 -19.50 4.92
N THR A 570 -14.53 -19.08 4.78
CA THR A 570 -14.11 -17.70 4.94
C THR A 570 -13.17 -17.27 3.82
N ALA A 571 -13.38 -16.08 3.24
CA ALA A 571 -12.45 -15.49 2.27
C ALA A 571 -11.26 -14.88 3.01
N THR A 572 -10.09 -15.48 2.90
CA THR A 572 -8.92 -15.10 3.71
C THR A 572 -7.83 -14.36 2.94
N ALA A 573 -7.87 -14.37 1.61
CA ALA A 573 -6.89 -13.68 0.79
C ALA A 573 -7.42 -13.36 -0.60
N ALA A 574 -7.06 -12.20 -1.15
CA ALA A 574 -7.38 -11.81 -2.52
C ALA A 574 -6.18 -11.15 -3.20
N ARG A 575 -6.00 -11.40 -4.50
CA ARG A 575 -4.96 -10.80 -5.33
C ARG A 575 -5.53 -10.44 -6.69
N THR A 576 -4.92 -9.45 -7.34
CA THR A 576 -5.28 -9.08 -8.71
C THR A 576 -4.05 -8.54 -9.41
N ALA A 577 -3.83 -8.95 -10.66
CA ALA A 577 -2.73 -8.41 -11.43
C ALA A 577 -2.94 -8.56 -12.95
N SER A 578 -2.18 -7.77 -13.70
CA SER A 578 -1.95 -7.88 -15.15
C SER A 578 -0.61 -7.25 -15.49
N ALA A 579 -0.15 -7.30 -16.74
CA ALA A 579 1.08 -6.60 -17.11
C ALA A 579 0.96 -5.06 -17.05
N ALA A 580 -0.25 -4.51 -16.94
CA ALA A 580 -0.48 -3.09 -16.67
C ALA A 580 -0.31 -2.73 -15.18
N THR A 581 -0.21 -3.73 -14.30
CA THR A 581 -0.01 -3.52 -12.86
C THR A 581 1.42 -3.10 -12.60
N GLN A 582 1.61 -1.83 -12.19
CA GLN A 582 2.88 -1.35 -11.67
C GLN A 582 2.88 -1.39 -10.14
N LEU A 583 1.94 -0.68 -9.49
CA LEU A 583 1.65 -0.84 -8.06
C LEU A 583 0.13 -0.92 -7.85
N GLY A 584 -0.38 -2.12 -7.60
CA GLY A 584 -1.80 -2.36 -7.32
C GLY A 584 -2.07 -2.54 -5.83
N LEU A 585 -3.06 -1.84 -5.31
CA LEU A 585 -3.60 -2.04 -3.97
C LEU A 585 -5.03 -2.57 -4.07
N VAL A 586 -5.24 -3.79 -3.59
CA VAL A 586 -6.58 -4.36 -3.40
C VAL A 586 -6.93 -4.24 -1.93
N CYS A 587 -8.15 -3.79 -1.64
CA CYS A 587 -8.76 -3.74 -0.31
C CYS A 587 -10.01 -4.62 -0.32
N TRP A 588 -10.24 -5.39 0.74
CA TRP A 588 -11.51 -6.07 0.99
C TRP A 588 -11.80 -6.13 2.49
N GLU A 589 -13.07 -6.28 2.84
CA GLU A 589 -13.50 -6.40 4.24
C GLU A 589 -13.69 -7.88 4.61
N PHE A 590 -13.18 -8.26 5.77
CA PHE A 590 -13.32 -9.60 6.35
C PHE A 590 -13.28 -9.54 7.88
N GLU A 591 -14.23 -10.20 8.55
CA GLU A 591 -14.34 -10.26 10.03
C GLU A 591 -14.24 -8.90 10.73
N GLY A 592 -14.85 -7.86 10.13
CA GLY A 592 -14.82 -6.49 10.67
C GLY A 592 -13.45 -5.79 10.54
N ALA A 593 -12.53 -6.34 9.75
CA ALA A 593 -11.23 -5.76 9.44
C ALA A 593 -11.04 -5.53 7.93
N LEU A 594 -10.34 -4.47 7.57
CA LEU A 594 -9.89 -4.25 6.20
C LEU A 594 -8.60 -5.03 5.95
N ASN A 595 -8.65 -5.86 4.93
CA ASN A 595 -7.53 -6.64 4.44
C ASN A 595 -7.06 -6.05 3.12
N PHE A 596 -5.77 -6.14 2.88
CA PHE A 596 -5.11 -5.51 1.75
C PHE A 596 -4.12 -6.45 1.09
N SER A 597 -3.90 -6.24 -0.21
CA SER A 597 -2.81 -6.87 -0.95
C SER A 597 -2.14 -5.84 -1.85
N TRP A 598 -0.85 -5.62 -1.63
CA TRP A 598 0.02 -5.06 -2.66
C TRP A 598 0.20 -6.10 -3.76
N ASN A 599 0.15 -5.67 -5.03
CA ASN A 599 0.40 -6.50 -6.21
C ASN A 599 1.31 -5.72 -7.15
N TYR A 600 2.48 -6.27 -7.47
CA TYR A 600 3.53 -5.51 -8.16
C TYR A 600 4.51 -6.44 -8.89
N PRO A 601 5.24 -5.97 -9.93
CA PRO A 601 6.34 -6.71 -10.53
C PRO A 601 7.50 -6.85 -9.54
N GLY A 602 7.96 -8.07 -9.25
CA GLY A 602 8.98 -8.33 -8.23
C GLY A 602 10.35 -7.70 -8.53
N ASN A 603 10.62 -7.34 -9.79
CA ASN A 603 11.83 -6.63 -10.18
C ASN A 603 11.75 -5.09 -9.99
N ARG A 604 10.57 -4.55 -9.70
CA ARG A 604 10.34 -3.10 -9.54
C ARG A 604 10.42 -2.63 -8.10
N PHE A 605 10.05 -3.49 -7.15
CA PHE A 605 10.10 -3.18 -5.73
C PHE A 605 10.72 -4.32 -4.95
N SER A 606 11.69 -3.99 -4.11
CA SER A 606 12.25 -4.86 -3.09
C SER A 606 11.22 -5.16 -1.99
N PRO A 607 11.32 -6.33 -1.34
CA PRO A 607 10.50 -6.65 -0.17
C PRO A 607 10.54 -5.56 0.91
N GLU A 608 11.70 -4.92 1.11
CA GLU A 608 11.92 -3.86 2.10
C GLU A 608 11.14 -2.60 1.76
N THR A 609 11.09 -2.19 0.48
CA THR A 609 10.30 -1.03 0.05
C THR A 609 8.81 -1.28 0.22
N ILE A 610 8.31 -2.48 -0.11
CA ILE A 610 6.90 -2.82 0.08
C ILE A 610 6.54 -2.94 1.56
N GLU A 611 7.45 -3.43 2.40
CA GLU A 611 7.29 -3.39 3.86
C GLU A 611 7.17 -1.96 4.39
N ARG A 612 8.04 -1.05 3.92
CA ARG A 612 7.95 0.37 4.26
C ARG A 612 6.62 0.97 3.81
N PHE A 613 6.19 0.75 2.56
CA PHE A 613 4.89 1.21 2.06
C PHE A 613 3.73 0.69 2.91
N THR A 614 3.80 -0.58 3.32
CA THR A 614 2.80 -1.20 4.20
C THR A 614 2.73 -0.47 5.54
N ASN A 615 3.87 -0.28 6.20
CA ASN A 615 3.92 0.38 7.51
C ASN A 615 3.46 1.84 7.45
N GLU A 616 3.89 2.58 6.43
CA GLU A 616 3.49 3.97 6.24
C GLU A 616 1.99 4.10 5.90
N TYR A 617 1.45 3.17 5.10
CA TYR A 617 0.03 3.19 4.77
C TYR A 617 -0.86 2.78 5.95
N LEU A 618 -0.45 1.80 6.76
CA LEU A 618 -1.14 1.46 8.01
C LEU A 618 -1.12 2.63 9.01
N ALA A 619 -0.01 3.35 9.11
CA ALA A 619 0.08 4.56 9.92
C ALA A 619 -0.86 5.66 9.41
N GLU A 620 -0.93 5.87 8.09
CA GLU A 620 -1.85 6.83 7.46
C GLU A 620 -3.32 6.44 7.71
N LEU A 621 -3.69 5.16 7.57
CA LEU A 621 -5.04 4.67 7.87
C LEU A 621 -5.39 4.89 9.34
N THR A 622 -4.48 4.58 10.26
CA THR A 622 -4.68 4.78 11.71
C THR A 622 -4.84 6.26 12.05
N ALA A 623 -4.02 7.13 11.46
CA ALA A 623 -4.14 8.57 11.63
C ALA A 623 -5.44 9.12 11.03
N THR A 624 -5.83 8.62 9.85
CA THR A 624 -7.09 8.98 9.17
C THR A 624 -8.30 8.57 10.01
N ALA A 625 -8.24 7.43 10.70
CA ALA A 625 -9.27 6.97 11.62
C ALA A 625 -9.43 7.84 12.87
N GLY A 626 -8.49 8.75 13.15
CA GLY A 626 -8.48 9.52 14.41
C GLY A 626 -8.14 8.67 15.64
N CYS A 627 -7.76 7.40 15.45
CA CYS A 627 -7.18 6.60 16.51
C CYS A 627 -5.86 7.24 16.92
N ALA A 628 -5.65 7.44 18.23
CA ALA A 628 -4.30 7.65 18.73
C ALA A 628 -3.49 6.47 18.21
N ALA A 629 -2.47 6.73 17.38
CA ALA A 629 -1.59 5.70 16.88
C ALA A 629 -1.25 4.81 18.07
N THR A 630 -1.67 3.54 18.04
CA THR A 630 -1.22 2.60 19.05
C THR A 630 0.29 2.72 18.94
N PRO A 631 1.00 3.23 19.96
CA PRO A 631 2.44 3.37 19.82
C PRO A 631 2.91 1.96 19.53
N ALA A 632 3.33 1.72 18.28
CA ALA A 632 3.99 0.48 17.89
C ALA A 632 5.06 0.37 18.94
N THR A 633 4.91 -0.59 19.88
CA THR A 633 5.65 -0.61 21.15
C THR A 633 7.07 -0.21 20.83
N GLU A 634 7.44 1.05 21.16
CA GLU A 634 8.58 1.70 20.53
C GLU A 634 9.81 1.00 21.09
N SER A 635 10.18 -0.09 20.45
CA SER A 635 11.23 -0.98 20.92
C SER A 635 12.53 -0.27 20.61
N SER A 636 13.25 0.09 21.66
CA SER A 636 14.60 0.62 21.56
C SER A 636 15.49 -0.35 20.76
N VAL A 637 16.56 0.14 20.13
CA VAL A 637 17.50 -0.73 19.40
C VAL A 637 18.02 -1.90 20.26
N ALA A 638 18.18 -1.68 21.57
CA ALA A 638 18.57 -2.72 22.52
C ALA A 638 17.51 -3.81 22.65
N GLN A 639 16.23 -3.45 22.73
CA GLN A 639 15.11 -4.41 22.78
C GLN A 639 14.98 -5.20 21.47
N ARG A 640 15.19 -4.56 20.30
CA ARG A 640 15.15 -5.25 19.00
C ARG A 640 16.26 -6.28 18.86
N ILE A 641 17.50 -5.91 19.22
CA ILE A 641 18.64 -6.84 19.22
C ILE A 641 18.37 -8.00 20.17
N ARG A 642 17.81 -7.72 21.35
CA ARG A 642 17.48 -8.77 22.31
C ARG A 642 16.37 -9.72 21.82
N ALA A 643 15.35 -9.19 21.16
CA ALA A 643 14.32 -10.00 20.50
C ALA A 643 14.94 -10.92 19.44
N GLN A 644 15.92 -10.41 18.67
CA GLN A 644 16.68 -11.22 17.73
C GLN A 644 17.48 -12.33 18.43
N CYS A 645 18.17 -12.01 19.53
CA CYS A 645 18.95 -12.98 20.29
C CYS A 645 18.08 -14.16 20.76
N ARG A 646 16.84 -13.88 21.19
CA ARG A 646 15.87 -14.90 21.61
C ARG A 646 15.30 -15.70 20.44
N ARG A 647 15.15 -15.07 19.27
CA ARG A 647 14.55 -15.69 18.09
C ARG A 647 15.48 -16.72 17.44
N THR A 648 16.79 -16.46 17.39
CA THR A 648 17.77 -17.33 16.71
C THR A 648 19.04 -17.51 17.54
N PRO A 649 18.97 -18.14 18.73
CA PRO A 649 20.09 -18.17 19.69
C PRO A 649 21.36 -18.86 19.17
N GLU A 650 21.22 -19.88 18.34
CA GLU A 650 22.33 -20.68 17.82
C GLU A 650 23.01 -20.09 16.57
N ALA A 651 22.41 -19.08 15.93
CA ALA A 651 22.99 -18.46 14.75
C ALA A 651 24.21 -17.60 15.11
N VAL A 652 25.21 -17.57 14.22
CA VAL A 652 26.39 -16.71 14.36
C VAL A 652 25.96 -15.24 14.31
N ALA A 653 26.33 -14.47 15.33
CA ALA A 653 26.04 -13.05 15.46
C ALA A 653 27.25 -12.15 15.17
N VAL A 654 28.45 -12.59 15.56
CA VAL A 654 29.70 -11.84 15.37
C VAL A 654 30.81 -12.77 14.91
N GLU A 655 31.55 -12.37 13.88
CA GLU A 655 32.78 -13.02 13.42
C GLU A 655 33.88 -11.96 13.33
N ALA A 656 34.96 -12.13 14.10
CA ALA A 656 36.06 -11.19 14.18
C ALA A 656 37.39 -11.93 14.34
N GLY A 657 38.12 -12.12 13.23
CA GLY A 657 39.33 -12.94 13.22
C GLY A 657 39.00 -14.39 13.55
N ASP A 658 39.71 -14.96 14.53
CA ASP A 658 39.50 -16.35 14.99
C ASP A 658 38.35 -16.48 16.02
N VAL A 659 37.66 -15.39 16.35
CA VAL A 659 36.58 -15.38 17.35
C VAL A 659 35.22 -15.31 16.65
N THR A 660 34.37 -16.29 16.95
CA THR A 660 32.98 -16.35 16.51
C THR A 660 32.06 -16.43 17.73
N LEU A 661 31.03 -15.58 17.78
CA LEU A 661 30.01 -15.58 18.82
C LEU A 661 28.63 -15.85 18.20
N THR A 662 27.87 -16.76 18.80
CA THR A 662 26.43 -16.89 18.50
C THR A 662 25.62 -15.78 19.17
N TYR A 663 24.37 -15.60 18.75
CA TYR A 663 23.45 -14.66 19.38
C TYR A 663 23.28 -14.91 20.89
N ALA A 664 23.19 -16.18 21.30
CA ALA A 664 23.11 -16.55 22.72
C ALA A 664 24.38 -16.15 23.49
N GLN A 665 25.56 -16.41 22.92
CA GLN A 665 26.85 -16.09 23.55
C GLN A 665 27.08 -14.58 23.64
N LEU A 666 26.68 -13.83 22.60
CA LEU A 666 26.73 -12.38 22.57
C LEU A 666 25.83 -11.76 23.64
N ASP A 667 24.57 -12.20 23.70
CA ASP A 667 23.58 -11.69 24.67
C ASP A 667 24.01 -11.97 26.11
N GLN A 668 24.51 -13.18 26.38
CA GLN A 668 25.04 -13.59 27.68
C GLN A 668 26.23 -12.73 28.13
N SER A 669 27.14 -12.42 27.22
CA SER A 669 28.33 -11.61 27.50
C SER A 669 27.96 -10.14 27.73
N ALA A 670 27.04 -9.60 26.93
CA ALA A 670 26.49 -8.27 27.11
C ALA A 670 25.76 -8.10 28.45
N HIS A 671 24.97 -9.10 28.88
CA HIS A 671 24.28 -9.08 30.18
C HIS A 671 25.25 -9.07 31.37
N ARG A 672 26.33 -9.87 31.31
CA ARG A 672 27.40 -9.84 32.33
C ARG A 672 28.04 -8.46 32.42
N LEU A 673 28.31 -7.81 31.29
CA LEU A 673 28.80 -6.43 31.32
C LEU A 673 27.78 -5.46 31.91
N ALA A 674 26.51 -5.54 31.50
CA ALA A 674 25.45 -4.67 32.00
C ALA A 674 25.27 -4.78 33.53
N ALA A 675 25.34 -6.00 34.08
CA ALA A 675 25.28 -6.24 35.51
C ALA A 675 26.48 -5.59 36.25
N ARG A 676 27.70 -5.75 35.73
CA ARG A 676 28.89 -5.08 36.25
C ARG A 676 28.77 -3.56 36.24
N LEU A 677 28.26 -2.98 35.14
CA LEU A 677 28.02 -1.54 35.02
C LEU A 677 27.03 -1.04 36.09
N ARG A 678 25.91 -1.73 36.27
CA ARG A 678 24.91 -1.36 37.30
C ARG A 678 25.48 -1.45 38.72
N ARG A 679 26.32 -2.45 39.02
CA ARG A 679 27.02 -2.58 40.32
C ARG A 679 28.00 -1.43 40.58
N HIS A 680 28.61 -0.91 39.52
CA HIS A 680 29.46 0.29 39.58
C HIS A 680 28.65 1.60 39.63
N GLY A 681 27.32 1.52 39.80
CA GLY A 681 26.45 2.67 40.00
C GLY A 681 25.98 3.35 38.73
N ILE A 682 26.20 2.75 37.54
CA ILE A 682 25.71 3.28 36.27
C ILE A 682 24.18 3.19 36.22
N LYS A 683 23.56 4.33 35.89
CA LYS A 683 22.12 4.50 35.79
C LYS A 683 21.70 4.64 34.32
N ALA A 684 20.40 4.51 34.07
CA ALA A 684 19.85 4.82 32.75
C ALA A 684 20.21 6.26 32.33
N ASN A 685 20.49 6.47 31.04
CA ASN A 685 20.96 7.73 30.44
C ASN A 685 22.37 8.20 30.87
N ASP A 686 23.12 7.41 31.62
CA ASP A 686 24.55 7.67 31.80
C ASP A 686 25.33 7.51 30.49
N ARG A 687 26.51 8.14 30.40
CA ARG A 687 27.40 8.00 29.23
C ARG A 687 28.61 7.18 29.63
N VAL A 688 28.78 6.03 28.99
CA VAL A 688 29.90 5.13 29.24
C VAL A 688 30.83 5.18 28.04
N ALA A 689 32.09 5.55 28.27
CA ALA A 689 33.09 5.50 27.22
C ALA A 689 33.49 4.05 26.93
N LEU A 690 33.61 3.72 25.64
CA LEU A 690 34.13 2.45 25.18
C LEU A 690 35.53 2.68 24.62
N LEU A 691 36.55 2.20 25.34
CA LEU A 691 37.96 2.30 24.97
C LEU A 691 38.49 0.89 24.69
N THR A 692 38.08 0.33 23.56
CA THR A 692 38.41 -1.05 23.17
C THR A 692 39.17 -1.05 21.83
N SER A 693 39.94 -2.11 21.59
CA SER A 693 40.44 -2.42 20.25
C SER A 693 39.33 -3.09 19.41
N PRO A 694 39.23 -2.84 18.09
CA PRO A 694 38.23 -3.45 17.24
C PRO A 694 38.23 -4.98 17.33
N GLY A 695 37.07 -5.58 17.58
CA GLY A 695 36.92 -7.03 17.69
C GLY A 695 35.54 -7.42 18.27
N ALA A 696 35.34 -8.72 18.50
CA ALA A 696 34.08 -9.25 19.05
C ALA A 696 33.70 -8.59 20.39
N ASP A 697 34.70 -8.33 21.23
CA ASP A 697 34.51 -7.66 22.52
C ASP A 697 33.99 -6.22 22.37
N THR A 698 34.32 -5.50 21.29
CA THR A 698 33.73 -4.16 21.04
C THR A 698 32.20 -4.24 20.93
N VAL A 699 31.67 -5.29 20.29
CA VAL A 699 30.23 -5.51 20.14
C VAL A 699 29.60 -5.89 21.48
N VAL A 700 30.27 -6.74 22.27
CA VAL A 700 29.86 -7.07 23.65
C VAL A 700 29.82 -5.81 24.52
N GLY A 701 30.83 -4.97 24.40
CA GLY A 701 30.98 -3.69 25.09
C GLY A 701 29.82 -2.74 24.81
N LEU A 702 29.55 -2.52 23.52
CA LEU A 702 28.44 -1.70 23.04
C LEU A 702 27.09 -2.21 23.59
N LEU A 703 26.80 -3.50 23.39
CA LEU A 703 25.52 -4.07 23.82
C LEU A 703 25.36 -4.09 25.33
N GLY A 704 26.44 -4.35 26.09
CA GLY A 704 26.36 -4.32 27.54
C GLY A 704 26.11 -2.92 28.11
N VAL A 705 26.63 -1.87 27.47
CA VAL A 705 26.30 -0.48 27.81
C VAL A 705 24.83 -0.17 27.52
N LEU A 706 24.33 -0.56 26.35
CA LEU A 706 22.93 -0.37 25.98
C LEU A 706 21.98 -1.17 26.90
N HIS A 707 22.36 -2.41 27.27
CA HIS A 707 21.60 -3.23 28.21
C HIS A 707 21.59 -2.63 29.62
N ALA A 708 22.65 -1.94 30.04
CA ALA A 708 22.65 -1.17 31.28
C ALA A 708 21.71 0.06 31.23
N GLY A 709 21.22 0.42 30.05
CA GLY A 709 20.38 1.58 29.78
C GLY A 709 21.17 2.88 29.58
N ALA A 710 22.47 2.77 29.33
CA ALA A 710 23.38 3.89 29.16
C ALA A 710 23.73 4.10 27.67
N ALA A 711 24.20 5.30 27.35
CA ALA A 711 24.71 5.67 26.03
C ALA A 711 26.20 5.32 25.93
N TRP A 712 26.63 4.69 24.84
CA TRP A 712 28.06 4.41 24.63
C TRP A 712 28.77 5.56 23.89
N VAL A 713 30.03 5.81 24.23
CA VAL A 713 30.87 6.87 23.64
C VAL A 713 32.19 6.24 23.16
N PRO A 714 32.39 6.00 21.86
CA PRO A 714 33.63 5.39 21.40
C PRO A 714 34.81 6.34 21.58
N LEU A 715 35.89 5.80 22.14
CA LEU A 715 37.18 6.44 22.26
C LEU A 715 38.23 5.58 21.57
N ASP A 716 39.16 6.23 20.87
CA ASP A 716 40.29 5.56 20.22
C ASP A 716 41.54 5.76 21.09
N SER A 717 42.09 4.66 21.61
CA SER A 717 43.29 4.68 22.45
C SER A 717 44.54 5.24 21.75
N ALA A 718 44.56 5.30 20.42
CA ALA A 718 45.63 5.93 19.66
C ALA A 718 45.60 7.46 19.70
N HIS A 719 44.48 8.08 20.11
CA HIS A 719 44.39 9.52 20.25
C HIS A 719 45.20 10.05 21.44
N PRO A 720 45.78 11.26 21.35
CA PRO A 720 46.48 11.88 22.48
C PRO A 720 45.58 12.00 23.70
N LEU A 721 46.11 11.73 24.91
CA LEU A 721 45.34 11.75 26.16
C LEU A 721 44.54 13.03 26.37
N GLN A 722 45.10 14.19 26.00
CA GLN A 722 44.41 15.48 26.11
C GLN A 722 43.13 15.55 25.26
N ARG A 723 43.13 14.89 24.09
CA ARG A 723 41.95 14.80 23.22
C ARG A 723 40.89 13.90 23.85
N LEU A 724 41.30 12.74 24.34
CA LEU A 724 40.40 11.77 24.99
C LEU A 724 39.75 12.37 26.25
N ALA A 725 40.53 13.02 27.12
CA ALA A 725 40.03 13.73 28.29
C ALA A 725 39.03 14.84 27.91
N GLY A 726 39.28 15.55 26.81
CA GLY A 726 38.34 16.55 26.27
C GLY A 726 37.03 15.95 25.78
N GLN A 727 37.05 14.77 25.16
CA GLN A 727 35.85 14.05 24.72
C GLN A 727 35.05 13.54 25.91
N VAL A 728 35.73 12.91 26.87
CA VAL A 728 35.18 12.43 28.14
C VAL A 728 34.45 13.54 28.88
N ALA A 729 35.12 14.68 29.10
CA ALA A 729 34.53 15.82 29.81
C ALA A 729 33.32 16.39 29.06
N ARG A 730 33.38 16.44 27.72
CA ARG A 730 32.32 17.07 26.91
C ARG A 730 31.08 16.20 26.74
N ALA A 731 31.24 14.89 26.65
CA ALA A 731 30.12 13.93 26.66
C ALA A 731 29.60 13.69 28.09
N GLY A 732 30.29 14.21 29.11
CA GLY A 732 29.96 13.96 30.52
C GLY A 732 30.07 12.49 30.84
N VAL A 733 31.08 11.78 30.33
CA VAL A 733 31.25 10.34 30.60
C VAL A 733 31.35 10.09 32.10
N THR A 734 30.62 9.08 32.60
CA THR A 734 30.58 8.70 34.03
C THR A 734 31.44 7.47 34.34
N ALA A 735 31.69 6.62 33.34
CA ALA A 735 32.59 5.48 33.45
C ALA A 735 33.23 5.12 32.11
N VAL A 736 34.32 4.36 32.17
CA VAL A 736 35.04 3.85 31.00
C VAL A 736 35.02 2.32 31.05
N VAL A 737 34.61 1.69 29.96
CA VAL A 737 34.80 0.27 29.71
C VAL A 737 36.02 0.13 28.80
N CYS A 738 36.99 -0.67 29.20
CA CYS A 738 38.24 -0.85 28.45
C CYS A 738 38.73 -2.30 28.48
N HIS A 739 39.62 -2.67 27.56
CA HIS A 739 40.43 -3.89 27.70
C HIS A 739 41.56 -3.67 28.71
N GLY A 740 42.10 -4.76 29.27
CA GLY A 740 43.32 -4.70 30.08
C GLY A 740 44.49 -4.04 29.35
N SER A 741 44.59 -4.23 28.03
CA SER A 741 45.62 -3.58 27.18
C SER A 741 45.47 -2.05 27.07
N THR A 742 44.27 -1.52 27.29
CA THR A 742 43.95 -0.08 27.23
C THR A 742 43.75 0.54 28.63
N ARG A 743 43.95 -0.24 29.69
CA ARG A 743 43.70 0.14 31.08
C ARG A 743 44.49 1.38 31.50
N GLU A 744 45.79 1.41 31.17
CA GLU A 744 46.66 2.53 31.53
C GLU A 744 46.17 3.87 30.93
N VAL A 745 45.61 3.83 29.70
CA VAL A 745 45.02 5.01 29.08
C VAL A 745 43.75 5.41 29.81
N ALA A 746 42.87 4.46 30.14
CA ALA A 746 41.61 4.72 30.84
C ALA A 746 41.82 5.33 32.23
N ASP A 747 42.76 4.81 33.04
CA ASP A 747 43.08 5.32 34.38
C ASP A 747 43.62 6.77 34.34
N ARG A 748 44.13 7.21 33.19
CA ARG A 748 44.65 8.58 32.98
C ARG A 748 43.59 9.57 32.47
N LEU A 749 42.35 9.14 32.21
CA LEU A 749 41.27 10.01 31.70
C LEU A 749 40.52 10.80 32.78
N GLY A 750 40.80 10.54 34.06
CA GLY A 750 40.24 11.26 35.21
C GLY A 750 39.78 10.31 36.33
N GLU A 751 39.10 10.86 37.33
CA GLU A 751 38.47 10.09 38.42
C GLU A 751 37.14 9.46 37.96
N LEU A 752 37.21 8.52 37.02
CA LEU A 752 36.06 7.78 36.49
C LEU A 752 36.08 6.34 36.97
N GLY A 753 34.92 5.71 37.08
CA GLY A 753 34.85 4.27 37.24
C GLY A 753 35.39 3.57 35.99
N VAL A 754 36.42 2.73 36.12
CA VAL A 754 37.00 1.98 35.00
C VAL A 754 36.68 0.49 35.15
N ILE A 755 35.96 -0.05 34.18
CA ILE A 755 35.49 -1.44 34.14
C ILE A 755 36.26 -2.20 33.05
N ASP A 756 36.91 -3.29 33.44
CA ASP A 756 37.63 -4.15 32.51
C ASP A 756 36.66 -5.11 31.80
N LEU A 757 36.59 -5.00 30.48
CA LEU A 757 35.68 -5.77 29.64
C LEU A 757 36.04 -7.27 29.66
N ASP A 758 37.33 -7.55 29.58
CA ASP A 758 38.00 -8.85 29.49
C ASP A 758 38.33 -9.48 30.86
N ALA A 759 37.98 -8.82 31.97
CA ALA A 759 38.15 -9.41 33.29
C ALA A 759 37.29 -10.67 33.48
N PRO A 760 37.85 -11.76 34.05
CA PRO A 760 37.10 -12.98 34.31
C PRO A 760 35.92 -12.69 35.25
N SER A 761 34.70 -12.97 34.79
CA SER A 761 33.48 -12.77 35.57
C SER A 761 33.06 -14.06 36.27
N THR A 762 32.74 -13.95 37.57
CA THR A 762 32.11 -15.01 38.36
C THR A 762 30.59 -14.89 38.40
N GLU A 763 30.00 -13.97 37.63
CA GLU A 763 28.55 -13.78 37.57
C GLU A 763 27.91 -14.88 36.73
N GLU A 764 26.90 -15.55 37.31
CA GLU A 764 26.10 -16.51 36.57
C GLU A 764 25.33 -15.81 35.44
N PRO A 765 25.36 -16.38 34.23
CA PRO A 765 24.66 -15.81 33.10
C PRO A 765 23.14 -15.88 33.30
N CYS A 766 22.44 -14.77 33.05
CA CYS A 766 20.98 -14.73 33.01
C CYS A 766 20.52 -14.11 31.68
N ALA A 767 20.15 -14.97 30.73
CA ALA A 767 19.54 -14.56 29.47
C ALA A 767 18.10 -14.02 29.66
N ASP A 768 17.46 -14.40 30.77
CA ASP A 768 16.08 -14.04 31.13
C ASP A 768 15.97 -12.77 32.01
N GLY A 769 17.00 -11.91 32.01
CA GLY A 769 16.94 -10.63 32.73
C GLY A 769 15.78 -9.73 32.27
N PRO A 770 15.36 -8.72 33.06
CA PRO A 770 14.40 -7.74 32.59
C PRO A 770 14.94 -6.95 31.39
N ASP A 771 14.05 -6.52 30.49
CA ASP A 771 14.45 -5.69 29.35
C ASP A 771 15.14 -4.39 29.81
N PRO A 772 16.07 -3.86 29.00
CA PRO A 772 16.70 -2.57 29.30
C PRO A 772 15.62 -1.51 29.51
N ALA A 773 15.65 -0.81 30.65
CA ALA A 773 14.70 0.25 30.98
C ALA A 773 15.04 1.54 30.20
N VAL A 774 14.92 1.48 28.88
CA VAL A 774 15.33 2.54 27.94
C VAL A 774 14.12 3.05 27.19
N ARG A 775 14.03 4.38 27.06
CA ARG A 775 12.99 5.06 26.28
C ARG A 775 13.51 5.36 24.86
N PRO A 776 12.62 5.46 23.87
CA PRO A 776 13.00 5.76 22.48
C PRO A 776 13.79 7.05 22.30
N HIS A 777 13.48 8.08 23.10
CA HIS A 777 14.19 9.36 23.06
C HIS A 777 15.47 9.41 23.91
N ASP A 778 15.80 8.34 24.63
CA ASP A 778 17.07 8.23 25.34
C ASP A 778 18.24 8.14 24.34
N VAL A 779 19.41 8.65 24.72
CA VAL A 779 20.61 8.63 23.87
C VAL A 779 21.16 7.21 23.83
N ALA A 780 21.33 6.64 22.63
CA ALA A 780 21.97 5.34 22.43
C ALA A 780 23.50 5.48 22.34
N TYR A 781 24.00 6.51 21.64
CA TYR A 781 25.44 6.76 21.54
C TYR A 781 25.80 8.22 21.29
N ILE A 782 27.08 8.55 21.51
CA ILE A 782 27.65 9.85 21.16
C ILE A 782 28.94 9.66 20.37
N ILE A 783 28.95 10.01 19.09
CA ILE A 783 30.17 9.98 18.26
C ILE A 783 30.74 11.39 18.11
N PHE A 784 32.06 11.53 18.22
CA PHE A 784 32.75 12.81 18.07
C PHE A 784 33.23 13.05 16.65
N THR A 785 32.92 14.24 16.12
CA THR A 785 33.42 14.71 14.81
C THR A 785 34.49 15.78 14.98
N SER A 786 35.39 15.92 14.00
CA SER A 786 36.37 17.00 13.96
C SER A 786 35.66 18.33 13.68
N GLY A 787 35.31 19.07 14.73
CA GLY A 787 34.66 20.37 14.58
C GLY A 787 35.56 21.37 13.85
N THR A 788 34.97 22.19 12.97
CA THR A 788 35.63 23.27 12.21
C THR A 788 36.34 24.32 13.07
N THR A 789 36.04 24.35 14.38
CA THR A 789 36.66 25.23 15.39
C THR A 789 37.92 24.63 16.04
N GLY A 790 38.40 23.47 15.57
CA GLY A 790 39.55 22.75 16.14
C GLY A 790 39.24 21.98 17.43
N ARG A 791 38.00 22.05 17.93
CA ARG A 791 37.51 21.29 19.09
C ARG A 791 36.52 20.21 18.66
N PRO A 792 36.70 18.93 19.03
CA PRO A 792 35.76 17.86 18.71
C PRO A 792 34.35 18.14 19.22
N LYS A 793 33.32 17.83 18.42
CA LYS A 793 31.91 17.96 18.80
C LYS A 793 31.29 16.57 18.93
N GLY A 794 30.69 16.26 20.08
CA GLY A 794 29.94 15.02 20.28
C GLY A 794 28.54 15.17 19.71
N VAL A 795 28.11 14.21 18.89
CA VAL A 795 26.78 14.14 18.28
C VAL A 795 26.00 13.03 18.99
N PRO A 796 25.04 13.35 19.86
CA PRO A 796 24.19 12.35 20.50
C PRO A 796 23.15 11.82 19.53
N ILE A 797 22.98 10.50 19.48
CA ILE A 797 21.98 9.81 18.66
C ILE A 797 21.06 9.01 19.58
N THR A 798 19.75 9.14 19.41
CA THR A 798 18.74 8.47 20.24
C THR A 798 18.47 7.04 19.80
N HIS A 799 17.87 6.24 20.68
CA HIS A 799 17.39 4.90 20.34
C HIS A 799 16.38 4.92 19.18
N SER A 800 15.46 5.89 19.15
CA SER A 800 14.47 6.06 18.07
C SER A 800 15.10 6.44 16.73
N ALA A 801 16.15 7.28 16.76
CA ALA A 801 16.89 7.64 15.55
C ALA A 801 17.60 6.42 14.95
N MET A 802 18.14 5.55 15.81
CA MET A 802 18.77 4.30 15.38
C MET A 802 17.78 3.26 14.85
N THR A 803 16.56 3.19 15.37
CA THR A 803 15.57 2.17 14.95
C THR A 803 14.80 2.54 13.69
N THR A 804 14.93 3.78 13.24
CA THR A 804 14.36 4.32 12.00
C THR A 804 15.35 4.21 10.82
N TYR A 805 16.64 4.02 11.12
CA TYR A 805 17.71 3.70 10.17
C TYR A 805 17.77 2.20 9.95
#